data_AF-A0A931G5R4-F1
#
_entry.id   AF-A0A931G5R4-F1
#
_cell.length_a   1.000
_cell.length_b   1.000
_cell.length_c   1.000
_cell.angle_alpha   90.00
_cell.angle_beta   90.00
_cell.angle_gamma   90.00
#
_symmetry.space_group_name_H-M   'P 1'
#
loop_
_entity.id
_entity.type
_entity.pdbx_description
1 polymer ?
#
loop_
_entity_poly.entity_id
_entity_poly.type
_entity_poly.pdbx_seq_one_letter_code
_entity_poly.pdbx_strand_id
1 'polypeptide(L)'
;MAAALVLTSAAGTVAALPGRAQAAPPDFGPHVVVFDPSMSSSAIQAQLDAAFTTQQNNEFGTQRNAFLFKPGSYAVDAKLGYYTTVAGLGAAPGDVAITGAVRVEGRNDALTNFWRSAENLSITPTGGTNRWAVSQAAPLRRVHVRGNLELHTADYAYASGGYIADTRVDGHVDATTQQQYYTRDSAIGSWNGSVWNMVFSGTTGAPPQSFPDPPMTTVATTPVSREKPFLTVNAAGDYSVFVPAARSNASGLSWAGGAGIGTSVPISSFHIAKPTDSAATINAQLAAGKHLLVTPGVYQLSQALRVTRPGTVVLGLGMATLVPTAGNAAIAVSDVDGVRVAGLIVDAGATRSANLMTVGASKTSVRHAGNPTSVQDVFFRIGGATTGRATNSLLVNSNDVLLDHIWAWRADHGAGAGWASNTADTGVTVNGDSVTALGLFVEHYQKFQTIWNGQNGHTIFYQSELPYDPPNQAAWKSASTVNGYASYKVGASVTGHEAWGLGVYSYFNQNQPVYADRAIEVPNAAGVKIHDAVSVFLAGSGGINHVVNNAGAPVATGAATAYLTEYAAGPPVTRTAKKGIATIKYSTDQARLSAAGAGWYYNWSPTGTAGAGVEFVPQVWNDAAASPATISALTAGKQQGRYTHLLGFNEPDLAEQANMTVTQALDAWPALQSTGLTLGSPAPANYWSGWLDEFMTGAAGRGYRVDFINLHIYPDWTNPGAIEEVRGTLADAWNKWHKPIWLTEIGTVDTSAWKPMYGTPSQSAADTFIQKVVPLLENLPYVQRYAWFADNCSGTPTCQYSTLYDSADQLTSRGAAFAAGKPIGPAGRFRIVNKAQPVVALHAAGEAYGSNGHQVAATPASWGWDQQRWQISEAGGGYYTVSSLGYPGTRLTTTGDAYPGGTGNYRLSAAPADGGDAQLWQVVKTSDGYYRLINKARGTALQSTFEAYNGRTDSYHVAGTSASFANDQQSWALIAG
;
A
#
# COMPACT_ATOMS: atom_id res chain seq x y z
N MET A 1 49.68 -40.99 -53.01
CA MET A 1 49.28 -40.42 -54.32
C MET A 1 48.34 -39.26 -54.03
N ALA A 2 48.83 -38.03 -54.13
CA ALA A 2 48.02 -36.81 -53.99
C ALA A 2 48.27 -35.99 -55.26
N ALA A 3 47.25 -35.88 -56.10
CA ALA A 3 47.29 -35.09 -57.32
C ALA A 3 46.73 -33.70 -57.03
N ALA A 4 47.58 -32.68 -57.20
CA ALA A 4 47.17 -31.29 -57.21
C ALA A 4 46.48 -30.98 -58.54
N LEU A 5 45.28 -30.40 -58.49
CA LEU A 5 44.59 -29.86 -59.66
C LEU A 5 44.60 -28.34 -59.58
N VAL A 6 45.39 -27.75 -60.46
CA VAL A 6 45.41 -26.32 -60.78
C VAL A 6 44.15 -26.00 -61.60
N LEU A 7 43.36 -25.02 -61.18
CA LEU A 7 42.31 -24.42 -62.00
C LEU A 7 42.66 -22.97 -62.33
N THR A 8 42.74 -22.74 -63.63
CA THR A 8 43.01 -21.49 -64.35
C THR A 8 41.90 -20.45 -64.16
N SER A 9 42.30 -19.22 -63.88
CA SER A 9 41.44 -18.03 -63.83
C SER A 9 40.98 -17.60 -65.22
N ALA A 10 39.68 -17.71 -65.50
CA ALA A 10 39.05 -17.01 -66.63
C ALA A 10 38.57 -15.63 -66.16
N ALA A 11 39.13 -14.57 -66.73
CA ALA A 11 38.69 -13.20 -66.50
C ALA A 11 37.34 -12.96 -67.21
N GLY A 12 36.24 -13.12 -66.48
CA GLY A 12 34.93 -12.63 -66.88
C GLY A 12 34.75 -11.18 -66.44
N THR A 13 34.57 -10.27 -67.40
CA THR A 13 34.11 -8.90 -67.14
C THR A 13 32.73 -8.93 -66.48
N VAL A 14 32.68 -8.74 -65.17
CA VAL A 14 31.43 -8.50 -64.44
C VAL A 14 30.94 -7.11 -64.84
N ALA A 15 29.89 -7.06 -65.66
CA ALA A 15 29.14 -5.83 -65.86
C ALA A 15 28.64 -5.35 -64.49
N ALA A 16 29.12 -4.18 -64.06
CA ALA A 16 28.64 -3.53 -62.86
C ALA A 16 27.13 -3.32 -63.01
N LEU A 17 26.34 -3.99 -62.17
CA LEU A 17 24.93 -3.67 -62.00
C LEU A 17 24.83 -2.17 -61.69
N PRO A 18 23.90 -1.43 -62.32
CA PRO A 18 23.73 -0.02 -62.01
C PRO A 18 23.47 0.11 -60.51
N GLY A 19 24.31 0.89 -59.83
CA GLY A 19 24.15 1.18 -58.40
C GLY A 19 22.72 1.63 -58.15
N ARG A 20 22.01 0.95 -57.25
CA ARG A 20 20.70 1.39 -56.78
C ARG A 20 20.87 2.83 -56.30
N ALA A 21 20.24 3.78 -57.01
CA ALA A 21 20.19 5.16 -56.56
C ALA A 21 19.64 5.16 -55.12
N GLN A 22 20.37 5.78 -54.20
CA GLN A 22 19.95 5.90 -52.81
C GLN A 22 18.59 6.62 -52.79
N ALA A 23 17.56 5.97 -52.24
CA ALA A 23 16.25 6.57 -52.14
C ALA A 23 16.35 7.87 -51.33
N ALA A 24 15.63 8.92 -51.77
CA ALA A 24 15.59 10.16 -51.02
C ALA A 24 15.10 9.88 -49.58
N PRO A 25 15.67 10.55 -48.55
CA PRO A 25 15.19 10.41 -47.18
C PRO A 25 13.68 10.67 -47.09
N PRO A 26 12.93 9.92 -46.25
CA PRO A 26 11.53 10.20 -46.04
C PRO A 26 11.33 11.64 -45.55
N ASP A 27 10.30 12.33 -46.06
CA ASP A 27 9.93 13.64 -45.55
C ASP A 27 9.28 13.50 -44.16
N PHE A 28 10.05 13.76 -43.11
CA PHE A 28 9.56 13.83 -41.73
C PHE A 28 9.05 15.21 -41.32
N GLY A 29 9.10 16.20 -42.21
CA GLY A 29 8.56 17.54 -42.02
C GLY A 29 9.59 18.48 -41.39
N PRO A 30 9.26 19.78 -41.32
CA PRO A 30 10.23 20.82 -40.97
C PRO A 30 10.69 20.80 -39.50
N HIS A 31 9.98 20.07 -38.65
CA HIS A 31 10.24 19.98 -37.21
C HIS A 31 11.03 18.73 -36.80
N VAL A 32 11.46 17.95 -37.79
CA VAL A 32 12.38 16.83 -37.61
C VAL A 32 13.70 17.19 -38.24
N VAL A 33 14.74 17.22 -37.42
CA VAL A 33 16.11 17.42 -37.86
C VAL A 33 16.84 16.10 -37.76
N VAL A 34 17.42 15.64 -38.87
CA VAL A 34 18.23 14.41 -38.91
C VAL A 34 19.70 14.79 -39.06
N PHE A 35 20.50 14.50 -38.04
CA PHE A 35 21.94 14.69 -38.06
C PHE A 35 22.65 13.43 -38.57
N ASP A 36 23.66 13.61 -39.40
CA ASP A 36 24.57 12.54 -39.82
C ASP A 36 26.02 12.87 -39.43
N PRO A 37 26.91 11.87 -39.33
CA PRO A 37 28.26 12.08 -38.81
C PRO A 37 29.16 13.01 -39.65
N SER A 38 28.76 13.37 -40.88
CA SER A 38 29.50 14.34 -41.70
C SER A 38 29.22 15.80 -41.31
N MET A 39 28.15 16.06 -40.55
CA MET A 39 27.83 17.40 -40.05
C MET A 39 28.80 17.80 -38.94
N SER A 40 29.25 19.06 -38.93
CA SER A 40 30.15 19.54 -37.87
C SER A 40 29.44 19.63 -36.53
N SER A 41 30.14 19.29 -35.44
CA SER A 41 29.62 19.44 -34.07
C SER A 41 29.08 20.85 -33.79
N SER A 42 29.74 21.89 -34.30
CA SER A 42 29.28 23.28 -34.14
C SER A 42 27.95 23.56 -34.82
N ALA A 43 27.70 22.97 -36.00
CA ALA A 43 26.44 23.14 -36.71
C ALA A 43 25.31 22.38 -36.01
N ILE A 44 25.59 21.16 -35.52
CA ILE A 44 24.62 20.38 -34.74
C ILE A 44 24.29 21.12 -33.43
N GLN A 45 25.31 21.57 -32.70
CA GLN A 45 25.15 22.30 -31.45
C GLN A 45 24.32 23.57 -31.64
N ALA A 46 24.58 24.35 -32.69
CA ALA A 46 23.83 25.57 -32.96
C ALA A 46 22.32 25.31 -33.15
N GLN A 47 21.93 24.19 -33.77
CA GLN A 47 20.52 23.83 -33.93
C GLN A 47 19.88 23.38 -32.62
N LEU A 48 20.60 22.61 -31.81
CA LEU A 48 20.16 22.21 -30.47
C LEU A 48 19.97 23.44 -29.55
N ASP A 49 20.93 24.37 -29.56
CA ASP A 49 20.89 25.61 -28.77
C ASP A 49 19.74 26.52 -29.20
N ALA A 50 19.50 26.65 -30.51
CA ALA A 50 18.39 27.44 -31.04
C ALA A 50 17.03 26.90 -30.57
N ALA A 51 16.85 25.57 -30.62
CA ALA A 51 15.64 24.94 -30.14
C ALA A 51 15.50 25.04 -28.62
N PHE A 52 16.58 24.83 -27.86
CA PHE A 52 16.56 25.01 -26.40
C PHE A 52 16.15 26.44 -26.01
N THR A 53 16.73 27.45 -26.67
CA THR A 53 16.41 28.86 -26.42
C THR A 53 14.92 29.16 -26.60
N THR A 54 14.31 28.55 -27.62
CA THR A 54 12.87 28.68 -27.87
C THR A 54 12.05 27.88 -26.87
N GLN A 55 12.46 26.65 -26.55
CA GLN A 55 11.63 25.69 -25.82
C GLN A 55 11.80 25.71 -24.30
N GLN A 56 12.87 26.29 -23.74
CA GLN A 56 13.12 26.28 -22.28
C GLN A 56 11.98 26.91 -21.46
N ASN A 57 11.31 27.91 -22.05
CA ASN A 57 10.20 28.64 -21.41
C ASN A 57 8.83 28.38 -22.04
N ASN A 58 8.76 27.43 -22.98
CA ASN A 58 7.60 27.25 -23.83
C ASN A 58 6.68 26.12 -23.37
N GLU A 59 6.27 26.17 -22.10
CA GLU A 59 5.49 25.11 -21.47
C GLU A 59 4.19 24.81 -22.22
N PHE A 60 3.49 25.83 -22.70
CA PHE A 60 2.18 25.68 -23.35
C PHE A 60 2.16 26.06 -24.84
N GLY A 61 3.32 26.27 -25.46
CA GLY A 61 3.39 26.59 -26.88
C GLY A 61 3.04 25.42 -27.78
N THR A 62 2.90 25.74 -29.07
CA THR A 62 2.55 24.78 -30.13
C THR A 62 3.76 24.20 -30.84
N GLN A 63 4.95 24.79 -30.64
CA GLN A 63 6.19 24.33 -31.24
C GLN A 63 6.59 22.96 -30.68
N ARG A 64 7.04 22.07 -31.58
CA ARG A 64 7.43 20.69 -31.32
C ARG A 64 8.72 20.41 -32.09
N ASN A 65 9.66 19.65 -31.51
CA ASN A 65 10.92 19.33 -32.18
C ASN A 65 11.33 17.87 -31.95
N ALA A 66 11.87 17.23 -32.99
CA ALA A 66 12.58 15.96 -32.87
C ALA A 66 13.96 16.06 -33.52
N PHE A 67 15.00 15.76 -32.75
CA PHE A 67 16.38 15.70 -33.19
C PHE A 67 16.82 14.24 -33.24
N LEU A 68 17.09 13.77 -34.46
CA LEU A 68 17.38 12.37 -34.75
C LEU A 68 18.83 12.23 -35.20
N PHE A 69 19.58 11.33 -34.58
CA PHE A 69 20.99 11.10 -34.87
C PHE A 69 21.14 9.79 -35.62
N LYS A 70 21.70 9.81 -36.84
CA LYS A 70 22.09 8.58 -37.55
C LYS A 70 23.21 7.85 -36.78
N PRO A 71 23.41 6.54 -37.02
CA PRO A 71 24.55 5.83 -36.45
C PRO A 71 25.88 6.54 -36.69
N GLY A 72 26.67 6.72 -35.62
CA GLY A 72 27.94 7.42 -35.63
C GLY A 72 28.28 8.07 -34.28
N SER A 73 29.27 8.96 -34.29
CA SER A 73 29.77 9.64 -33.09
C SER A 73 29.62 11.15 -33.21
N TYR A 74 29.17 11.79 -32.14
CA TYR A 74 28.84 13.21 -32.09
C TYR A 74 29.38 13.83 -30.81
N ALA A 75 30.05 14.97 -30.92
CA ALA A 75 30.53 15.73 -29.77
C ALA A 75 29.63 16.94 -29.53
N VAL A 76 28.58 16.78 -28.70
CA VAL A 76 27.53 17.78 -28.48
C VAL A 76 26.97 17.75 -27.06
N ASP A 77 26.45 18.89 -26.62
CA ASP A 77 25.72 19.09 -25.36
C ASP A 77 24.27 19.46 -25.68
N ALA A 78 23.41 18.45 -25.76
CA ALA A 78 22.00 18.62 -26.09
C ALA A 78 21.19 18.97 -24.83
N LYS A 79 20.90 20.27 -24.63
CA LYS A 79 19.95 20.74 -23.61
C LYS A 79 18.52 20.66 -24.14
N LEU A 80 17.62 20.04 -23.38
CA LEU A 80 16.22 19.85 -23.80
C LEU A 80 15.27 20.77 -23.03
N GLY A 81 14.56 21.63 -23.77
CA GLY A 81 13.39 22.36 -23.29
C GLY A 81 12.09 21.55 -23.44
N TYR A 82 10.94 22.20 -23.30
CA TYR A 82 9.64 21.57 -23.52
C TYR A 82 9.50 21.01 -24.94
N TYR A 83 8.65 20.00 -25.10
CA TYR A 83 8.28 19.36 -26.36
C TYR A 83 9.43 19.01 -27.31
N THR A 84 10.54 18.56 -26.74
CA THR A 84 11.75 18.22 -27.48
C THR A 84 12.09 16.76 -27.27
N THR A 85 12.31 16.04 -28.37
CA THR A 85 12.79 14.65 -28.36
C THR A 85 14.18 14.60 -28.97
N VAL A 86 15.10 13.90 -28.32
CA VAL A 86 16.40 13.52 -28.88
C VAL A 86 16.45 12.00 -29.01
N ALA A 87 16.74 11.47 -30.19
CA ALA A 87 16.81 10.02 -30.37
C ALA A 87 17.91 9.57 -31.34
N GLY A 88 18.50 8.42 -31.08
CA GLY A 88 19.36 7.73 -32.03
C GLY A 88 18.57 6.81 -32.97
N LEU A 89 19.02 6.74 -34.22
CA LEU A 89 18.43 5.92 -35.28
C LEU A 89 19.15 4.58 -35.48
N GLY A 90 19.99 4.19 -34.52
CA GLY A 90 20.69 2.91 -34.50
C GLY A 90 19.78 1.72 -34.20
N ALA A 91 20.31 0.51 -34.39
CA ALA A 91 19.65 -0.71 -33.95
C ALA A 91 19.78 -0.89 -32.43
N ALA A 92 20.90 -0.45 -31.86
CA ALA A 92 21.16 -0.43 -30.42
C ALA A 92 21.71 0.94 -29.97
N PRO A 93 21.66 1.26 -28.66
CA PRO A 93 22.09 2.57 -28.15
C PRO A 93 23.55 2.90 -28.48
N GLY A 94 24.43 1.89 -28.51
CA GLY A 94 25.84 2.06 -28.82
C GLY A 94 26.14 2.49 -30.26
N ASP A 95 25.20 2.35 -31.19
CA ASP A 95 25.38 2.75 -32.59
C ASP A 95 25.39 4.28 -32.75
N VAL A 96 24.82 5.01 -31.79
CA VAL A 96 24.82 6.48 -31.73
C VAL A 96 25.52 6.91 -30.45
N ALA A 97 26.75 7.40 -30.58
CA ALA A 97 27.59 7.78 -29.46
C ALA A 97 27.69 9.31 -29.31
N ILE A 98 27.09 9.85 -28.25
CA ILE A 98 27.23 11.25 -27.86
C ILE A 98 28.37 11.36 -26.84
N THR A 99 29.40 12.14 -27.17
CA THR A 99 30.39 12.62 -26.19
C THR A 99 30.02 14.06 -25.82
N GLY A 100 29.65 14.29 -24.56
CA GLY A 100 29.08 15.58 -24.15
C GLY A 100 27.93 15.38 -23.18
N ALA A 101 26.69 15.71 -23.54
CA ALA A 101 25.53 15.46 -22.69
C ALA A 101 24.23 15.39 -23.51
N VAL A 102 23.23 14.68 -22.97
CA VAL A 102 21.82 14.86 -23.35
C VAL A 102 21.08 15.13 -22.05
N ARG A 103 20.80 16.40 -21.79
CA ARG A 103 20.47 16.86 -20.45
C ARG A 103 19.25 17.73 -20.36
N VAL A 104 18.59 17.64 -19.22
CA VAL A 104 17.55 18.56 -18.79
C VAL A 104 18.06 19.23 -17.52
N GLU A 105 18.13 20.55 -17.58
CA GLU A 105 18.43 21.37 -16.42
C GLU A 105 17.13 21.78 -15.74
N GLY A 106 17.18 21.93 -14.42
CA GLY A 106 16.14 22.62 -13.66
C GLY A 106 16.12 24.12 -13.97
N ARG A 107 15.02 24.77 -13.60
CA ARG A 107 15.05 26.21 -13.29
C ARG A 107 15.43 26.38 -11.83
N ASN A 108 14.75 27.28 -11.11
CA ASN A 108 14.78 27.36 -9.65
C ASN A 108 14.27 26.08 -8.97
N ASP A 109 13.48 25.26 -9.70
CA ASP A 109 13.06 23.90 -9.38
C ASP A 109 12.87 23.07 -10.67
N ALA A 110 12.47 21.81 -10.56
CA ALA A 110 12.16 20.92 -11.69
C ALA A 110 10.69 20.46 -11.73
N LEU A 111 9.80 21.02 -10.90
CA LEU A 111 8.41 20.54 -10.76
C LEU A 111 7.59 20.63 -12.05
N THR A 112 7.98 21.53 -12.97
CA THR A 112 7.31 21.69 -14.28
C THR A 112 8.15 21.22 -15.47
N ASN A 113 9.24 20.47 -15.27
CA ASN A 113 10.08 19.99 -16.38
C ASN A 113 9.45 18.81 -17.15
N PHE A 114 8.33 19.06 -17.83
CA PHE A 114 7.49 18.09 -18.53
C PHE A 114 7.84 17.89 -20.02
N TRP A 115 7.18 16.92 -20.64
CA TRP A 115 7.00 16.74 -22.10
C TRP A 115 8.30 16.80 -22.91
N ARG A 116 9.25 15.93 -22.61
CA ARG A 116 10.50 15.80 -23.38
C ARG A 116 10.98 14.35 -23.37
N SER A 117 11.87 13.94 -24.25
CA SER A 117 12.36 12.54 -24.20
C SER A 117 13.74 12.36 -24.78
N ALA A 118 14.43 11.32 -24.30
CA ALA A 118 15.68 10.84 -24.87
C ALA A 118 15.60 9.33 -25.12
N GLU A 119 16.01 8.88 -26.31
CA GLU A 119 15.85 7.48 -26.72
C GLU A 119 17.00 6.91 -27.58
N ASN A 120 17.35 5.64 -27.36
CA ASN A 120 18.17 4.81 -28.26
C ASN A 120 19.55 5.41 -28.65
N LEU A 121 20.31 5.87 -27.66
CA LEU A 121 21.64 6.44 -27.84
C LEU A 121 22.53 6.18 -26.63
N SER A 122 23.84 6.33 -26.79
CA SER A 122 24.81 6.29 -25.70
C SER A 122 25.35 7.68 -25.41
N ILE A 123 25.58 7.97 -24.12
CA ILE A 123 26.08 9.24 -23.63
C ILE A 123 27.36 8.97 -22.85
N THR A 124 28.46 9.55 -23.28
CA THR A 124 29.69 9.68 -22.49
C THR A 124 29.73 11.10 -21.94
N PRO A 125 29.27 11.32 -20.69
CA PRO A 125 29.14 12.66 -20.15
C PRO A 125 30.50 13.35 -19.95
N THR A 126 30.64 14.59 -20.44
CA THR A 126 31.81 15.42 -20.11
C THR A 126 31.81 15.72 -18.62
N GLY A 127 32.87 15.31 -17.91
CA GLY A 127 32.93 15.41 -16.44
C GLY A 127 32.33 14.22 -15.69
N GLY A 128 31.88 13.18 -16.40
CA GLY A 128 31.49 11.88 -15.81
C GLY A 128 30.03 11.77 -15.36
N THR A 129 29.25 12.84 -15.39
CA THR A 129 27.84 12.84 -14.96
C THR A 129 26.91 13.50 -15.99
N ASN A 130 25.82 12.83 -16.33
CA ASN A 130 24.72 13.39 -17.12
C ASN A 130 23.56 13.81 -16.20
N ARG A 131 22.87 14.91 -16.50
CA ARG A 131 21.72 15.37 -15.69
C ARG A 131 20.41 15.25 -16.44
N TRP A 132 19.42 14.64 -15.81
CA TRP A 132 18.05 14.49 -16.30
C TRP A 132 17.07 14.97 -15.22
N ALA A 133 17.13 16.27 -14.90
CA ALA A 133 16.32 16.91 -13.87
C ALA A 133 14.89 17.15 -14.37
N VAL A 134 14.05 16.12 -14.32
CA VAL A 134 12.71 16.12 -14.91
C VAL A 134 11.59 15.87 -13.90
N SER A 135 10.36 16.19 -14.31
CA SER A 135 9.14 15.71 -13.65
C SER A 135 8.38 14.71 -14.54
N GLN A 136 7.05 14.69 -14.54
CA GLN A 136 6.23 13.74 -15.30
C GLN A 136 6.39 13.88 -16.83
N ALA A 137 6.03 12.82 -17.58
CA ALA A 137 6.07 12.77 -19.05
C ALA A 137 7.43 13.11 -19.69
N ALA A 138 8.50 12.65 -19.05
CA ALA A 138 9.86 12.87 -19.49
C ALA A 138 10.69 11.57 -19.58
N PRO A 139 10.31 10.62 -20.46
CA PRO A 139 10.93 9.30 -20.49
C PRO A 139 12.41 9.34 -20.91
N LEU A 140 13.22 8.57 -20.20
CA LEU A 140 14.56 8.15 -20.63
C LEU A 140 14.51 6.66 -20.98
N ARG A 141 14.52 6.34 -22.28
CA ARG A 141 14.33 4.97 -22.76
C ARG A 141 15.52 4.49 -23.57
N ARG A 142 15.96 3.25 -23.36
CA ARG A 142 16.96 2.63 -24.24
C ARG A 142 18.23 3.48 -24.36
N VAL A 143 18.69 4.06 -23.26
CA VAL A 143 19.90 4.90 -23.23
C VAL A 143 21.05 4.13 -22.57
N HIS A 144 22.28 4.35 -23.02
CA HIS A 144 23.48 3.90 -22.30
C HIS A 144 24.26 5.09 -21.79
N VAL A 145 24.10 5.43 -20.52
CA VAL A 145 24.90 6.44 -19.83
C VAL A 145 26.21 5.80 -19.36
N ARG A 146 27.31 6.16 -20.01
CA ARG A 146 28.68 5.74 -19.69
C ARG A 146 29.29 6.63 -18.60
N GLY A 147 28.61 6.69 -17.47
CA GLY A 147 28.91 7.59 -16.35
C GLY A 147 27.78 7.57 -15.31
N ASN A 148 27.70 8.61 -14.49
CA ASN A 148 26.63 8.81 -13.51
C ASN A 148 25.42 9.52 -14.12
N LEU A 149 24.27 9.41 -13.46
CA LEU A 149 23.03 10.08 -13.84
C LEU A 149 22.42 10.81 -12.63
N GLU A 150 22.34 12.14 -12.70
CA GLU A 150 21.61 12.96 -11.72
C GLU A 150 20.17 13.18 -12.17
N LEU A 151 19.21 12.98 -11.28
CA LEU A 151 17.79 13.19 -11.53
C LEU A 151 17.26 14.47 -10.89
N HIS A 152 18.10 15.25 -10.20
CA HIS A 152 17.75 16.51 -9.55
C HIS A 152 18.42 17.70 -10.23
N THR A 153 17.98 18.91 -9.89
CA THR A 153 18.63 20.15 -10.35
C THR A 153 20.01 20.30 -9.72
N ALA A 154 20.88 21.14 -10.31
CA ALA A 154 22.21 21.42 -9.75
C ALA A 154 22.17 21.88 -8.27
N ASP A 155 21.09 22.57 -7.89
CA ASP A 155 20.90 23.17 -6.58
C ASP A 155 20.03 22.30 -5.64
N TYR A 156 19.75 21.05 -5.99
CA TYR A 156 18.93 20.13 -5.19
C TYR A 156 17.53 20.71 -4.86
N ALA A 157 16.91 21.36 -5.85
CA ALA A 157 15.55 21.87 -5.71
C ALA A 157 14.50 20.76 -5.89
N TYR A 158 13.23 21.08 -5.66
CA TYR A 158 12.12 20.13 -5.79
C TYR A 158 12.01 19.54 -7.20
N ALA A 159 11.79 18.23 -7.29
CA ALA A 159 11.57 17.49 -8.53
C ALA A 159 10.52 16.39 -8.32
N SER A 160 9.67 16.13 -9.33
CA SER A 160 8.55 15.18 -9.26
C SER A 160 8.52 14.23 -10.46
N GLY A 161 9.69 13.65 -10.76
CA GLY A 161 9.87 12.62 -11.77
C GLY A 161 9.25 11.29 -11.35
N GLY A 162 9.45 10.22 -12.10
CA GLY A 162 9.99 10.18 -13.44
C GLY A 162 10.09 8.74 -13.90
N TYR A 163 10.61 8.53 -15.11
CA TYR A 163 10.51 7.24 -15.77
C TYR A 163 11.80 6.90 -16.55
N ILE A 164 12.42 5.78 -16.16
CA ILE A 164 13.54 5.14 -16.87
C ILE A 164 13.13 3.73 -17.29
N ALA A 165 13.38 3.37 -18.55
CA ALA A 165 13.20 1.99 -19.01
C ALA A 165 14.28 1.55 -19.99
N ASP A 166 14.56 0.25 -19.99
CA ASP A 166 15.49 -0.41 -20.93
C ASP A 166 16.87 0.29 -20.98
N THR A 167 17.32 0.87 -19.87
CA THR A 167 18.44 1.81 -19.85
C THR A 167 19.60 1.27 -19.03
N ARG A 168 20.81 1.54 -19.50
CA ARG A 168 22.05 1.21 -18.80
C ARG A 168 22.68 2.48 -18.24
N VAL A 169 22.98 2.50 -16.96
CA VAL A 169 23.83 3.52 -16.32
C VAL A 169 25.02 2.80 -15.71
N ASP A 170 26.21 3.05 -16.23
CA ASP A 170 27.43 2.36 -15.75
C ASP A 170 27.81 2.78 -14.33
N GLY A 171 27.56 4.05 -13.98
CA GLY A 171 27.79 4.61 -12.65
C GLY A 171 26.55 4.56 -11.75
N HIS A 172 26.46 5.51 -10.82
CA HIS A 172 25.32 5.62 -9.92
C HIS A 172 24.24 6.55 -10.50
N VAL A 173 22.99 6.28 -10.12
CA VAL A 173 21.87 7.19 -10.32
C VAL A 173 21.62 7.93 -9.01
N ASP A 174 21.56 9.27 -9.06
CA ASP A 174 21.28 10.13 -7.90
C ASP A 174 19.89 10.77 -8.02
N ALA A 175 19.01 10.40 -7.10
CA ALA A 175 17.63 10.87 -7.03
C ALA A 175 17.37 11.79 -5.83
N THR A 176 18.39 12.26 -5.11
CA THR A 176 18.32 12.96 -3.81
C THR A 176 17.03 13.75 -3.52
N THR A 177 16.58 14.64 -4.42
CA THR A 177 15.37 15.47 -4.21
C THR A 177 14.17 15.11 -5.06
N GLN A 178 14.25 14.04 -5.84
CA GLN A 178 13.11 13.46 -6.54
C GLN A 178 12.14 12.89 -5.53
N GLN A 179 10.89 13.36 -5.58
CA GLN A 179 9.81 12.90 -4.71
C GLN A 179 9.57 11.38 -4.88
N GLN A 180 9.55 10.93 -6.13
CA GLN A 180 9.36 9.54 -6.52
C GLN A 180 10.08 9.26 -7.85
N TYR A 181 10.22 7.99 -8.21
CA TYR A 181 10.72 7.60 -9.54
C TYR A 181 10.41 6.14 -9.86
N TYR A 182 10.21 5.83 -11.15
CA TYR A 182 10.08 4.45 -11.63
C TYR A 182 11.19 4.06 -12.60
N THR A 183 11.86 2.95 -12.30
CA THR A 183 12.91 2.38 -13.17
C THR A 183 12.62 0.91 -13.46
N ARG A 184 12.41 0.56 -14.73
CA ARG A 184 12.16 -0.84 -15.12
C ARG A 184 13.13 -1.40 -16.15
N ASP A 185 13.30 -2.72 -16.14
CA ASP A 185 14.02 -3.49 -17.16
C ASP A 185 15.39 -2.91 -17.51
N SER A 186 16.10 -2.42 -16.50
CA SER A 186 17.30 -1.60 -16.66
C SER A 186 18.51 -2.23 -15.98
N ALA A 187 19.69 -1.66 -16.21
CA ALA A 187 20.92 -2.04 -15.52
C ALA A 187 21.62 -0.78 -15.02
N ILE A 188 21.69 -0.60 -13.70
CA ILE A 188 22.34 0.55 -13.07
C ILE A 188 23.51 0.09 -12.20
N GLY A 189 24.55 0.90 -12.05
CA GLY A 189 25.66 0.58 -11.15
C GLY A 189 25.23 0.60 -9.68
N SER A 190 24.56 1.68 -9.26
CA SER A 190 23.91 1.80 -7.95
C SER A 190 22.85 2.91 -7.97
N TRP A 191 22.10 3.04 -6.88
CA TRP A 191 21.10 4.09 -6.68
C TRP A 191 21.35 4.83 -5.36
N ASN A 192 21.31 6.17 -5.40
CA ASN A 192 21.47 7.06 -4.27
C ASN A 192 20.25 7.99 -4.14
N GLY A 193 19.84 8.27 -2.90
CA GLY A 193 18.78 9.23 -2.60
C GLY A 193 17.36 8.68 -2.75
N SER A 194 16.46 9.18 -1.91
CA SER A 194 15.03 8.84 -1.92
C SER A 194 14.26 9.86 -1.09
N VAL A 195 13.03 10.17 -1.50
CA VAL A 195 12.12 11.03 -0.74
C VAL A 195 10.88 10.26 -0.29
N TRP A 196 9.98 9.84 -1.19
CA TRP A 196 8.73 9.16 -0.80
C TRP A 196 8.49 7.80 -1.44
N ASN A 197 8.83 7.58 -2.71
CA ASN A 197 8.45 6.36 -3.42
C ASN A 197 9.38 6.04 -4.61
N MET A 198 10.47 5.31 -4.37
CA MET A 198 11.40 4.87 -5.42
C MET A 198 11.10 3.42 -5.79
N VAL A 199 10.67 3.17 -7.03
CA VAL A 199 10.16 1.87 -7.46
C VAL A 199 10.99 1.28 -8.60
N PHE A 200 11.32 0.00 -8.46
CA PHE A 200 12.12 -0.76 -9.41
C PHE A 200 11.39 -2.06 -9.80
N SER A 201 11.40 -2.41 -11.08
CA SER A 201 11.01 -3.76 -11.51
C SER A 201 11.92 -4.29 -12.61
N GLY A 202 12.45 -5.50 -12.47
CA GLY A 202 13.37 -6.05 -13.48
C GLY A 202 14.67 -5.25 -13.64
N THR A 203 15.09 -4.50 -12.62
CA THR A 203 16.27 -3.62 -12.71
C THR A 203 17.46 -4.25 -12.00
N THR A 204 18.50 -4.58 -12.76
CA THR A 204 19.78 -5.06 -12.20
C THR A 204 20.52 -3.88 -11.55
N GLY A 205 21.02 -4.08 -10.33
CA GLY A 205 21.69 -3.03 -9.55
C GLY A 205 20.75 -2.10 -8.79
N ALA A 206 19.43 -2.35 -8.82
CA ALA A 206 18.48 -1.69 -7.94
C ALA A 206 18.78 -1.99 -6.45
N PRO A 207 18.48 -1.06 -5.54
CA PRO A 207 18.57 -1.31 -4.11
C PRO A 207 17.59 -2.42 -3.69
N PRO A 208 17.87 -3.20 -2.64
CA PRO A 208 16.91 -4.18 -2.13
C PRO A 208 15.63 -3.50 -1.65
N GLN A 209 14.52 -4.25 -1.62
CA GLN A 209 13.28 -3.81 -0.99
C GLN A 209 13.55 -3.35 0.45
N SER A 210 13.16 -2.12 0.78
CA SER A 210 13.38 -1.54 2.12
C SER A 210 12.28 -0.57 2.58
N PHE A 211 11.20 -0.43 1.82
CA PHE A 211 10.08 0.43 2.19
C PHE A 211 9.57 0.08 3.62
N PRO A 212 9.32 1.08 4.49
CA PRO A 212 9.22 2.51 4.18
C PRO A 212 10.50 3.33 4.34
N ASP A 213 11.59 2.77 4.89
CA ASP A 213 12.80 3.53 5.22
C ASP A 213 14.11 2.75 4.91
N PRO A 214 14.84 3.13 3.84
CA PRO A 214 14.44 4.11 2.83
C PRO A 214 13.26 3.58 1.98
N PRO A 215 12.43 4.45 1.37
CA PRO A 215 11.22 4.05 0.66
C PRO A 215 11.51 3.44 -0.74
N MET A 216 12.19 2.29 -0.74
CA MET A 216 12.53 1.52 -1.94
C MET A 216 11.57 0.34 -2.10
N THR A 217 10.81 0.35 -3.18
CA THR A 217 10.00 -0.78 -3.65
C THR A 217 10.74 -1.49 -4.78
N THR A 218 11.18 -2.74 -4.59
CA THR A 218 11.98 -3.47 -5.58
C THR A 218 11.37 -4.83 -5.89
N VAL A 219 10.88 -4.97 -7.12
CA VAL A 219 10.34 -6.21 -7.68
C VAL A 219 11.37 -6.84 -8.61
N ALA A 220 11.68 -8.12 -8.42
CA ALA A 220 12.77 -8.79 -9.14
C ALA A 220 12.58 -8.81 -10.67
N THR A 221 11.35 -8.90 -11.15
CA THR A 221 11.00 -8.99 -12.57
C THR A 221 9.77 -8.15 -12.88
N THR A 222 9.70 -7.58 -14.07
CA THR A 222 8.48 -6.95 -14.59
C THR A 222 7.59 -8.04 -15.23
N PRO A 223 6.35 -8.29 -14.74
CA PRO A 223 5.56 -9.47 -15.14
C PRO A 223 5.31 -9.56 -16.64
N VAL A 224 4.96 -8.45 -17.27
CA VAL A 224 4.88 -8.29 -18.73
C VAL A 224 5.34 -6.88 -19.06
N SER A 225 6.33 -6.76 -19.93
CA SER A 225 6.74 -5.48 -20.51
C SER A 225 6.95 -5.63 -22.01
N ARG A 226 6.95 -4.51 -22.73
CA ARG A 226 7.29 -4.45 -24.15
C ARG A 226 7.97 -3.13 -24.40
N GLU A 227 9.13 -3.13 -25.02
CA GLU A 227 9.80 -1.86 -25.31
C GLU A 227 9.06 -1.09 -26.41
N LYS A 228 9.12 0.23 -26.30
CA LYS A 228 8.42 1.15 -27.21
C LYS A 228 8.96 0.99 -28.63
N PRO A 229 8.12 1.04 -29.69
CA PRO A 229 8.61 1.14 -31.06
C PRO A 229 9.45 2.41 -31.27
N PHE A 230 10.50 2.30 -32.08
CA PHE A 230 11.40 3.41 -32.38
C PHE A 230 11.87 3.40 -33.84
N LEU A 231 12.18 4.59 -34.36
CA LEU A 231 12.65 4.78 -35.73
C LEU A 231 14.13 4.40 -35.82
N THR A 232 14.50 3.74 -36.91
CA THR A 232 15.87 3.29 -37.21
C THR A 232 16.22 3.57 -38.66
N VAL A 233 17.51 3.62 -38.96
CA VAL A 233 18.05 3.70 -40.32
C VAL A 233 19.23 2.73 -40.46
N ASN A 234 19.24 1.93 -41.53
CA ASN A 234 20.35 1.03 -41.81
C ASN A 234 21.50 1.75 -42.56
N ALA A 235 22.61 1.04 -42.77
CA ALA A 235 23.77 1.58 -43.51
C ALA A 235 23.47 1.94 -44.99
N ALA A 236 22.43 1.35 -45.59
CA ALA A 236 21.99 1.69 -46.94
C ALA A 236 21.14 2.99 -46.99
N GLY A 237 20.75 3.51 -45.82
CA GLY A 237 19.87 4.67 -45.71
C GLY A 237 18.37 4.33 -45.68
N ASP A 238 18.01 3.05 -45.59
CA ASP A 238 16.61 2.63 -45.50
C ASP A 238 16.08 2.84 -44.07
N TYR A 239 15.00 3.60 -43.95
CA TYR A 239 14.32 3.84 -42.68
C TYR A 239 13.31 2.73 -42.38
N SER A 240 13.23 2.36 -41.11
CA SER A 240 12.24 1.42 -40.60
C SER A 240 11.86 1.74 -39.16
N VAL A 241 10.71 1.30 -38.70
CA VAL A 241 10.35 1.31 -37.28
C VAL A 241 10.62 -0.08 -36.72
N PHE A 242 11.51 -0.18 -35.74
CA PHE A 242 11.69 -1.42 -35.00
C PHE A 242 10.55 -1.58 -34.00
N VAL A 243 9.97 -2.77 -33.96
CA VAL A 243 8.80 -3.12 -33.17
C VAL A 243 9.19 -4.24 -32.21
N PRO A 244 9.58 -3.93 -30.97
CA PRO A 244 9.99 -4.92 -29.98
C PRO A 244 8.89 -5.93 -29.66
N ALA A 245 9.28 -7.17 -29.39
CA ALA A 245 8.41 -8.21 -28.85
C ALA A 245 8.09 -7.95 -27.37
N ALA A 246 6.95 -8.46 -26.88
CA ALA A 246 6.67 -8.47 -25.45
C ALA A 246 7.59 -9.48 -24.74
N ARG A 247 7.97 -9.16 -23.51
CA ARG A 247 8.74 -10.00 -22.61
C ARG A 247 7.91 -10.29 -21.37
N SER A 248 7.90 -11.54 -20.94
CA SER A 248 7.31 -11.96 -19.67
C SER A 248 8.41 -12.10 -18.63
N ASN A 249 8.11 -11.71 -17.39
CA ASN A 249 9.07 -11.70 -16.27
C ASN A 249 10.40 -11.04 -16.67
N ALA A 250 10.30 -9.89 -17.34
CA ALA A 250 11.43 -9.18 -17.88
C ALA A 250 12.37 -8.73 -16.75
N SER A 251 13.67 -8.79 -17.04
CA SER A 251 14.72 -8.27 -16.19
C SER A 251 15.91 -7.89 -17.06
N GLY A 252 16.49 -6.73 -16.79
CA GLY A 252 17.57 -6.15 -17.56
C GLY A 252 17.21 -5.75 -19.00
N LEU A 253 18.25 -5.36 -19.72
CA LEU A 253 18.17 -4.71 -21.03
C LEU A 253 17.65 -5.65 -22.12
N SER A 254 16.73 -5.15 -22.94
CA SER A 254 16.28 -5.83 -24.16
C SER A 254 17.38 -5.94 -25.22
N TRP A 255 18.38 -5.06 -25.15
CA TRP A 255 19.44 -4.89 -26.16
C TRP A 255 20.82 -5.39 -25.71
N ALA A 256 20.91 -6.15 -24.63
CA ALA A 256 22.18 -6.72 -24.16
C ALA A 256 22.91 -7.53 -25.25
N GLY A 257 22.17 -8.13 -26.20
CA GLY A 257 22.68 -8.88 -27.35
C GLY A 257 22.52 -8.19 -28.71
N GLY A 258 22.37 -6.86 -28.77
CA GLY A 258 22.17 -6.11 -30.02
C GLY A 258 20.80 -5.41 -30.08
N ALA A 259 20.09 -5.46 -31.21
CA ALA A 259 18.82 -4.73 -31.37
C ALA A 259 17.69 -5.19 -30.41
N GLY A 260 17.80 -6.40 -29.87
CA GLY A 260 16.73 -7.06 -29.13
C GLY A 260 15.79 -7.85 -30.07
N ILE A 261 14.82 -8.54 -29.47
CA ILE A 261 13.86 -9.38 -30.22
C ILE A 261 12.69 -8.52 -30.68
N GLY A 262 12.42 -8.53 -31.98
CA GLY A 262 11.35 -7.74 -32.60
C GLY A 262 11.36 -7.81 -34.11
N THR A 263 10.54 -6.98 -34.76
CA THR A 263 10.42 -6.90 -36.21
C THR A 263 10.63 -5.47 -36.70
N SER A 264 11.40 -5.29 -37.78
CA SER A 264 11.53 -3.99 -38.45
C SER A 264 10.46 -3.84 -39.53
N VAL A 265 9.64 -2.80 -39.41
CA VAL A 265 8.62 -2.46 -40.42
C VAL A 265 9.15 -1.33 -41.28
N PRO A 266 9.27 -1.50 -42.61
CA PRO A 266 9.86 -0.48 -43.48
C PRO A 266 9.01 0.79 -43.47
N ILE A 267 9.65 1.96 -43.55
CA ILE A 267 8.96 3.26 -43.47
C ILE A 267 7.89 3.43 -44.55
N SER A 268 8.06 2.78 -45.71
CA SER A 268 7.07 2.76 -46.80
C SER A 268 5.73 2.14 -46.41
N SER A 269 5.67 1.38 -45.31
CA SER A 269 4.44 0.83 -44.73
C SER A 269 3.72 1.80 -43.79
N PHE A 270 4.29 2.97 -43.52
CA PHE A 270 3.69 4.01 -42.69
C PHE A 270 3.10 5.12 -43.56
N HIS A 271 1.99 5.68 -43.10
CA HIS A 271 1.61 7.05 -43.44
C HIS A 271 2.38 8.00 -42.51
N ILE A 272 3.16 8.90 -43.08
CA ILE A 272 3.87 9.94 -42.33
C ILE A 272 2.93 11.15 -42.23
N ALA A 273 2.16 11.20 -41.15
CA ALA A 273 1.16 12.24 -40.96
C ALA A 273 1.79 13.59 -40.67
N LYS A 274 1.17 14.64 -41.22
CA LYS A 274 1.53 16.06 -40.98
C LYS A 274 0.37 16.77 -40.29
N PRO A 275 0.60 17.88 -39.56
CA PRO A 275 -0.48 18.64 -38.91
C PRO A 275 -1.58 19.11 -39.86
N THR A 276 -1.29 19.21 -41.17
CA THR A 276 -2.26 19.55 -42.22
C THR A 276 -3.17 18.39 -42.63
N ASP A 277 -2.86 17.15 -42.24
CA ASP A 277 -3.69 16.01 -42.55
C ASP A 277 -4.98 16.05 -41.73
N SER A 278 -6.11 15.87 -42.40
CA SER A 278 -7.38 15.68 -41.72
C SER A 278 -7.47 14.31 -41.07
N ALA A 279 -8.28 14.18 -40.01
CA ALA A 279 -8.60 12.89 -39.41
C ALA A 279 -9.17 11.88 -40.44
N ALA A 280 -9.91 12.35 -41.45
CA ALA A 280 -10.43 11.51 -42.53
C ALA A 280 -9.31 10.95 -43.41
N THR A 281 -8.32 11.79 -43.76
CA THR A 281 -7.12 11.39 -44.52
C THR A 281 -6.33 10.33 -43.78
N ILE A 282 -6.07 10.55 -42.49
CA ILE A 282 -5.32 9.60 -41.65
C ILE A 282 -6.09 8.28 -41.53
N ASN A 283 -7.41 8.33 -41.28
CA ASN A 283 -8.25 7.14 -41.20
C ASN A 283 -8.30 6.35 -42.51
N ALA A 284 -8.29 7.02 -43.67
CA ALA A 284 -8.23 6.34 -44.96
C ALA A 284 -6.93 5.55 -45.13
N GLN A 285 -5.80 6.07 -44.64
CA GLN A 285 -4.52 5.36 -44.68
C GLN A 285 -4.47 4.17 -43.71
N LEU A 286 -5.00 4.33 -42.49
CA LEU A 286 -5.14 3.23 -41.53
C LEU A 286 -6.01 2.10 -42.10
N ALA A 287 -7.13 2.45 -42.74
CA ALA A 287 -8.02 1.51 -43.42
C ALA A 287 -7.35 0.83 -44.62
N ALA A 288 -6.47 1.53 -45.34
CA ALA A 288 -5.67 1.00 -46.45
C ALA A 288 -4.50 0.10 -46.02
N GLY A 289 -4.38 -0.24 -44.73
CA GLY A 289 -3.33 -1.14 -44.26
C GLY A 289 -2.03 -0.46 -43.84
N LYS A 290 -1.96 0.88 -43.83
CA LYS A 290 -0.76 1.59 -43.35
C LYS A 290 -0.69 1.58 -41.82
N HIS A 291 0.54 1.67 -41.32
CA HIS A 291 0.82 2.14 -39.97
C HIS A 291 0.82 3.67 -39.93
N LEU A 292 0.97 4.28 -38.75
CA LEU A 292 0.95 5.74 -38.61
C LEU A 292 2.21 6.22 -37.90
N LEU A 293 2.94 7.13 -38.55
CA LEU A 293 4.01 7.92 -37.93
C LEU A 293 3.53 9.37 -37.85
N VAL A 294 3.32 9.89 -36.65
CA VAL A 294 2.81 11.25 -36.42
C VAL A 294 4.00 12.18 -36.20
N THR A 295 4.25 13.07 -37.16
CA THR A 295 5.38 14.00 -37.08
C THR A 295 5.13 15.13 -36.07
N PRO A 296 6.17 15.82 -35.57
CA PRO A 296 6.00 16.82 -34.52
C PRO A 296 5.07 17.96 -34.95
N GLY A 297 4.04 18.22 -34.14
CA GLY A 297 3.06 19.28 -34.35
C GLY A 297 1.77 19.05 -33.56
N VAL A 298 0.79 19.94 -33.75
CA VAL A 298 -0.54 19.88 -33.12
C VAL A 298 -1.60 19.60 -34.17
N TYR A 299 -2.34 18.50 -34.01
CA TYR A 299 -3.29 17.96 -34.97
C TYR A 299 -4.72 18.17 -34.48
N GLN A 300 -5.51 18.93 -35.24
CA GLN A 300 -6.91 19.18 -34.92
C GLN A 300 -7.79 18.09 -35.56
N LEU A 301 -8.48 17.31 -34.73
CA LEU A 301 -9.20 16.10 -35.16
C LEU A 301 -10.71 16.25 -34.97
N SER A 302 -11.43 16.38 -36.09
CA SER A 302 -12.90 16.41 -36.11
C SER A 302 -13.56 15.05 -35.86
N GLN A 303 -12.79 13.97 -35.87
CA GLN A 303 -13.21 12.60 -35.57
C GLN A 303 -12.03 11.80 -35.02
N ALA A 304 -12.32 10.70 -34.31
CA ALA A 304 -11.28 9.82 -33.79
C ALA A 304 -10.44 9.18 -34.90
N LEU A 305 -9.14 9.03 -34.65
CA LEU A 305 -8.29 8.12 -35.42
C LEU A 305 -8.70 6.68 -35.07
N ARG A 306 -9.16 5.92 -36.07
CA ARG A 306 -9.71 4.57 -35.88
C ARG A 306 -8.65 3.54 -36.20
N VAL A 307 -8.14 2.87 -35.17
CA VAL A 307 -7.16 1.80 -35.30
C VAL A 307 -7.86 0.46 -35.17
N THR A 308 -8.15 -0.17 -36.30
CA THR A 308 -8.97 -1.40 -36.38
C THR A 308 -8.17 -2.64 -36.75
N ARG A 309 -6.96 -2.48 -37.32
CA ARG A 309 -6.14 -3.60 -37.81
C ARG A 309 -5.21 -4.12 -36.70
N PRO A 310 -5.17 -5.44 -36.43
CA PRO A 310 -4.20 -6.03 -35.52
C PRO A 310 -2.75 -5.65 -35.89
N GLY A 311 -1.89 -5.51 -34.89
CA GLY A 311 -0.46 -5.20 -35.08
C GLY A 311 -0.17 -3.76 -35.52
N THR A 312 -1.17 -2.88 -35.61
CA THR A 312 -0.94 -1.50 -36.09
C THR A 312 -0.07 -0.71 -35.12
N VAL A 313 1.04 -0.16 -35.63
CA VAL A 313 1.85 0.85 -34.93
C VAL A 313 1.34 2.26 -35.23
N VAL A 314 1.15 3.04 -34.17
CA VAL A 314 0.95 4.49 -34.16
C VAL A 314 2.07 5.09 -33.31
N LEU A 315 3.05 5.72 -33.96
CA LEU A 315 4.24 6.27 -33.31
C LEU A 315 4.31 7.79 -33.51
N GLY A 316 4.30 8.55 -32.43
CA GLY A 316 4.55 9.99 -32.44
C GLY A 316 6.03 10.34 -32.28
N LEU A 317 6.43 11.43 -32.92
CA LEU A 317 7.76 12.04 -32.79
C LEU A 317 7.64 13.43 -32.18
N GLY A 318 8.60 13.83 -31.35
CA GLY A 318 8.72 15.22 -30.87
C GLY A 318 7.53 15.70 -30.06
N MET A 319 6.90 14.82 -29.26
CA MET A 319 5.69 15.13 -28.48
C MET A 319 4.51 15.59 -29.36
N ALA A 320 4.32 14.94 -30.50
CA ALA A 320 3.17 15.16 -31.39
C ALA A 320 1.86 15.12 -30.59
N THR A 321 1.01 16.12 -30.81
CA THR A 321 -0.18 16.38 -29.99
C THR A 321 -1.46 16.22 -30.81
N LEU A 322 -2.40 15.42 -30.35
CA LEU A 322 -3.72 15.22 -30.95
C LEU A 322 -4.79 15.97 -30.14
N VAL A 323 -5.59 16.79 -30.81
CA VAL A 323 -6.65 17.61 -30.20
C VAL A 323 -8.00 17.24 -30.81
N PRO A 324 -8.92 16.57 -30.09
CA PRO A 324 -10.27 16.35 -30.59
C PRO A 324 -11.09 17.65 -30.51
N THR A 325 -11.81 17.98 -31.57
CA THR A 325 -12.51 19.28 -31.67
C THR A 325 -14.03 19.20 -31.57
N ALA A 326 -14.62 18.01 -31.71
CA ALA A 326 -16.07 17.81 -31.79
C ALA A 326 -16.65 16.97 -30.62
N GLY A 327 -15.96 16.90 -29.48
CA GLY A 327 -16.34 16.02 -28.36
C GLY A 327 -16.11 14.52 -28.64
N ASN A 328 -15.38 14.22 -29.71
CA ASN A 328 -14.94 12.88 -30.08
C ASN A 328 -13.71 12.44 -29.27
N ALA A 329 -13.41 11.14 -29.25
CA ALA A 329 -12.07 10.69 -28.88
C ALA A 329 -11.04 11.17 -29.91
N ALA A 330 -9.78 11.36 -29.50
CA ALA A 330 -8.67 11.61 -30.42
C ALA A 330 -8.26 10.30 -31.12
N ILE A 331 -8.22 9.19 -30.39
CA ILE A 331 -7.90 7.86 -30.91
C ILE A 331 -8.83 6.80 -30.31
N ALA A 332 -9.30 5.90 -31.18
CA ALA A 332 -10.13 4.76 -30.80
C ALA A 332 -9.51 3.49 -31.37
N VAL A 333 -8.98 2.65 -30.49
CA VAL A 333 -8.39 1.34 -30.82
C VAL A 333 -9.48 0.28 -30.67
N SER A 334 -9.63 -0.58 -31.68
CA SER A 334 -10.55 -1.73 -31.63
C SER A 334 -10.01 -2.83 -30.73
N ASP A 335 -10.87 -3.78 -30.36
CA ASP A 335 -10.52 -4.94 -29.55
C ASP A 335 -9.73 -5.97 -30.38
N VAL A 336 -8.46 -5.65 -30.68
CA VAL A 336 -7.59 -6.42 -31.57
C VAL A 336 -6.18 -6.57 -31.00
N ASP A 337 -5.49 -7.63 -31.42
CA ASP A 337 -4.13 -7.94 -30.98
C ASP A 337 -3.10 -6.88 -31.38
N GLY A 338 -2.12 -6.65 -30.51
CA GLY A 338 -0.82 -6.14 -30.88
C GLY A 338 -0.76 -4.70 -31.38
N VAL A 339 -1.80 -3.89 -31.17
CA VAL A 339 -1.72 -2.46 -31.50
C VAL A 339 -0.70 -1.79 -30.57
N ARG A 340 0.07 -0.84 -31.10
CA ARG A 340 1.09 -0.11 -30.36
C ARG A 340 0.86 1.38 -30.57
N VAL A 341 0.41 2.08 -29.54
CA VAL A 341 0.26 3.53 -29.54
C VAL A 341 1.36 4.11 -28.68
N ALA A 342 2.20 4.97 -29.25
CA ALA A 342 3.43 5.40 -28.60
C ALA A 342 3.79 6.86 -28.85
N GLY A 343 4.25 7.58 -27.82
CA GLY A 343 4.90 8.89 -27.95
C GLY A 343 3.98 10.03 -28.38
N LEU A 344 2.78 10.11 -27.79
CA LEU A 344 1.75 11.09 -28.14
C LEU A 344 1.28 11.89 -26.94
N ILE A 345 0.96 13.15 -27.17
CA ILE A 345 0.11 13.93 -26.25
C ILE A 345 -1.31 13.92 -26.82
N VAL A 346 -2.30 13.67 -25.98
CA VAL A 346 -3.72 13.84 -26.28
C VAL A 346 -4.24 15.00 -25.44
N ASP A 347 -4.45 16.15 -26.09
CA ASP A 347 -4.81 17.40 -25.45
C ASP A 347 -6.30 17.68 -25.68
N ALA A 348 -7.08 17.82 -24.62
CA ALA A 348 -8.53 17.93 -24.74
C ALA A 348 -8.97 19.25 -25.40
N GLY A 349 -9.90 19.18 -26.35
CA GLY A 349 -10.57 20.35 -26.89
C GLY A 349 -11.61 20.95 -25.93
N ALA A 350 -12.08 22.15 -26.26
CA ALA A 350 -13.08 22.88 -25.48
C ALA A 350 -14.43 22.14 -25.36
N THR A 351 -14.83 21.43 -26.43
CA THR A 351 -16.02 20.57 -26.41
C THR A 351 -15.72 19.29 -25.64
N ARG A 352 -16.49 19.04 -24.58
CA ARG A 352 -16.28 17.89 -23.69
C ARG A 352 -16.32 16.57 -24.45
N SER A 353 -15.22 15.81 -24.38
CA SER A 353 -15.15 14.45 -24.91
C SER A 353 -15.52 13.43 -23.85
N ALA A 354 -16.30 12.39 -24.20
CA ALA A 354 -16.61 11.33 -23.24
C ALA A 354 -15.33 10.57 -22.82
N ASN A 355 -14.51 10.21 -23.80
CA ASN A 355 -13.19 9.61 -23.62
C ASN A 355 -12.22 10.31 -24.58
N LEU A 356 -11.01 10.66 -24.16
CA LEU A 356 -9.98 11.16 -25.08
C LEU A 356 -9.33 10.03 -25.88
N MET A 357 -9.17 8.86 -25.25
CA MET A 357 -8.70 7.62 -25.89
C MET A 357 -9.50 6.42 -25.41
N THR A 358 -9.80 5.50 -26.33
CA THR A 358 -10.37 4.19 -26.01
C THR A 358 -9.50 3.05 -26.54
N VAL A 359 -9.36 1.98 -25.75
CA VAL A 359 -8.79 0.69 -26.15
C VAL A 359 -9.85 -0.38 -25.97
N GLY A 360 -10.47 -0.79 -27.07
CA GLY A 360 -11.73 -1.53 -27.08
C GLY A 360 -12.93 -0.60 -26.87
N ALA A 361 -13.99 -0.79 -27.66
CA ALA A 361 -15.21 0.03 -27.55
C ALA A 361 -16.05 -0.33 -26.30
N SER A 362 -16.02 -1.61 -25.90
CA SER A 362 -16.71 -2.16 -24.74
C SER A 362 -15.92 -3.36 -24.21
N LYS A 363 -16.06 -3.70 -22.93
CA LYS A 363 -15.44 -4.91 -22.37
C LYS A 363 -15.97 -6.16 -23.10
N THR A 364 -15.07 -7.05 -23.48
CA THR A 364 -15.38 -8.38 -24.04
C THR A 364 -14.64 -9.46 -23.26
N SER A 365 -14.89 -10.74 -23.58
CA SER A 365 -14.12 -11.87 -23.03
C SER A 365 -12.86 -12.21 -23.84
N VAL A 366 -12.56 -11.46 -24.91
CA VAL A 366 -11.42 -11.74 -25.80
C VAL A 366 -10.11 -11.50 -25.06
N ARG A 367 -9.19 -12.46 -25.14
CA ARG A 367 -7.85 -12.37 -24.53
C ARG A 367 -6.80 -12.05 -25.58
N HIS A 368 -5.88 -11.17 -25.22
CA HIS A 368 -4.78 -10.71 -26.07
C HIS A 368 -3.39 -11.06 -25.48
N ALA A 369 -3.34 -11.95 -24.48
CA ALA A 369 -2.12 -12.28 -23.74
C ALA A 369 -0.90 -12.65 -24.62
N GLY A 370 -1.10 -13.29 -25.78
CA GLY A 370 -0.01 -13.67 -26.69
C GLY A 370 0.60 -12.49 -27.47
N ASN A 371 -0.17 -11.41 -27.67
CA ASN A 371 0.27 -10.21 -28.36
C ASN A 371 -0.57 -9.01 -27.89
N PRO A 372 -0.33 -8.50 -26.68
CA PRO A 372 -1.20 -7.51 -26.08
C PRO A 372 -1.13 -6.19 -26.85
N THR A 373 -2.20 -5.39 -26.79
CA THR A 373 -2.11 -3.97 -27.20
C THR A 373 -1.33 -3.19 -26.14
N SER A 374 -0.46 -2.25 -26.56
CA SER A 374 0.29 -1.38 -25.64
C SER A 374 0.09 0.10 -25.93
N VAL A 375 0.09 0.87 -24.84
CA VAL A 375 0.01 2.33 -24.83
C VAL A 375 1.22 2.84 -24.06
N GLN A 376 2.13 3.56 -24.73
CA GLN A 376 3.47 3.85 -24.18
C GLN A 376 3.87 5.31 -24.38
N ASP A 377 4.30 6.01 -23.33
CA ASP A 377 4.57 7.45 -23.42
C ASP A 377 3.39 8.21 -24.05
N VAL A 378 2.18 7.89 -23.60
CA VAL A 378 0.95 8.59 -24.01
C VAL A 378 0.47 9.42 -22.85
N PHE A 379 0.41 10.73 -23.10
CA PHE A 379 0.15 11.73 -22.07
C PHE A 379 -1.16 12.44 -22.39
N PHE A 380 -2.00 12.66 -21.39
CA PHE A 380 -3.28 13.35 -21.53
C PHE A 380 -3.22 14.68 -20.81
N ARG A 381 -3.69 15.73 -21.48
CA ARG A 381 -3.79 17.06 -20.91
C ARG A 381 -5.20 17.59 -21.05
N ILE A 382 -5.74 18.14 -19.96
CA ILE A 382 -7.06 18.79 -19.95
C ILE A 382 -6.92 20.16 -19.30
N GLY A 383 -6.83 21.22 -20.11
CA GLY A 383 -6.49 22.56 -19.63
C GLY A 383 -5.00 22.90 -19.80
N GLY A 384 -4.56 24.03 -19.25
CA GLY A 384 -3.16 24.46 -19.23
C GLY A 384 -2.74 25.22 -20.48
N ALA A 385 -2.82 24.60 -21.66
CA ALA A 385 -2.54 25.30 -22.91
C ALA A 385 -3.74 26.08 -23.44
N THR A 386 -4.93 25.48 -23.33
CA THR A 386 -6.21 26.04 -23.74
C THR A 386 -7.31 25.50 -22.82
N THR A 387 -8.56 25.96 -22.97
CA THR A 387 -9.68 25.31 -22.27
C THR A 387 -9.93 23.92 -22.87
N GLY A 388 -9.78 22.87 -22.06
CA GLY A 388 -10.04 21.48 -22.45
C GLY A 388 -11.04 20.83 -21.49
N ARG A 389 -11.90 19.93 -21.97
CA ARG A 389 -12.86 19.20 -21.13
C ARG A 389 -12.96 17.73 -21.56
N ALA A 390 -13.05 16.84 -20.59
CA ALA A 390 -13.40 15.44 -20.83
C ALA A 390 -14.29 14.89 -19.72
N THR A 391 -14.82 13.69 -19.90
CA THR A 391 -15.31 12.88 -18.77
C THR A 391 -14.21 11.94 -18.31
N ASN A 392 -13.59 11.22 -19.25
CA ASN A 392 -12.49 10.31 -18.98
C ASN A 392 -11.33 10.56 -19.96
N SER A 393 -10.07 10.44 -19.52
CA SER A 393 -8.94 10.55 -20.44
C SER A 393 -8.69 9.25 -21.18
N LEU A 394 -8.48 8.16 -20.47
CA LEU A 394 -8.19 6.84 -21.05
C LEU A 394 -9.18 5.78 -20.57
N LEU A 395 -9.88 5.13 -21.51
CA LEU A 395 -10.74 3.99 -21.25
C LEU A 395 -10.14 2.71 -21.83
N VAL A 396 -9.85 1.73 -20.97
CA VAL A 396 -9.27 0.44 -21.35
C VAL A 396 -10.28 -0.67 -21.13
N ASN A 397 -10.90 -1.14 -22.20
CA ASN A 397 -11.87 -2.22 -22.18
C ASN A 397 -11.28 -3.57 -22.59
N SER A 398 -10.29 -3.57 -23.49
CA SER A 398 -9.60 -4.79 -23.93
C SER A 398 -8.82 -5.43 -22.79
N ASN A 399 -8.86 -6.76 -22.72
CA ASN A 399 -8.08 -7.53 -21.74
C ASN A 399 -6.59 -7.52 -22.12
N ASP A 400 -5.72 -7.80 -21.15
CA ASP A 400 -4.26 -7.97 -21.34
C ASP A 400 -3.49 -6.72 -21.80
N VAL A 401 -4.14 -5.54 -21.87
CA VAL A 401 -3.49 -4.29 -22.32
C VAL A 401 -2.31 -3.94 -21.42
N LEU A 402 -1.22 -3.50 -22.04
CA LEU A 402 -0.05 -2.95 -21.36
C LEU A 402 -0.07 -1.43 -21.41
N LEU A 403 -0.23 -0.80 -20.26
CA LEU A 403 -0.01 0.64 -20.06
C LEU A 403 1.40 0.84 -19.55
N ASP A 404 2.24 1.58 -20.26
CA ASP A 404 3.67 1.69 -19.95
C ASP A 404 4.15 3.14 -20.07
N HIS A 405 4.19 3.84 -18.94
CA HIS A 405 4.37 5.29 -18.83
C HIS A 405 3.17 6.09 -19.37
N ILE A 406 2.16 6.23 -18.53
CA ILE A 406 0.99 7.07 -18.79
C ILE A 406 1.03 8.25 -17.82
N TRP A 407 0.83 9.46 -18.35
CA TRP A 407 0.52 10.62 -17.52
C TRP A 407 -0.82 11.19 -17.93
N ALA A 408 -1.84 11.05 -17.09
CA ALA A 408 -3.12 11.67 -17.28
C ALA A 408 -3.24 12.87 -16.35
N TRP A 409 -3.26 14.07 -16.90
CA TRP A 409 -3.18 15.31 -16.13
C TRP A 409 -4.34 16.25 -16.46
N ARG A 410 -5.21 16.47 -15.47
CA ARG A 410 -6.11 17.62 -15.48
C ARG A 410 -5.30 18.82 -14.99
N ALA A 411 -5.21 19.87 -15.80
CA ALA A 411 -4.34 20.99 -15.48
C ALA A 411 -4.67 21.67 -14.15
N ASP A 412 -3.68 21.77 -13.26
CA ASP A 412 -3.73 22.55 -12.02
C ASP A 412 -3.30 24.02 -12.24
N HIS A 413 -2.57 24.30 -13.33
CA HIS A 413 -2.12 25.63 -13.70
C HIS A 413 -2.20 25.90 -15.22
N GLY A 414 -1.95 27.15 -15.61
CA GLY A 414 -2.01 27.59 -17.01
C GLY A 414 -3.41 28.02 -17.47
N ALA A 415 -3.55 28.28 -18.77
CA ALA A 415 -4.78 28.76 -19.37
C ALA A 415 -5.91 27.72 -19.28
N GLY A 416 -7.08 28.15 -18.80
CA GLY A 416 -8.26 27.29 -18.69
C GLY A 416 -8.22 26.29 -17.53
N ALA A 417 -7.22 26.31 -16.65
CA ALA A 417 -7.20 25.53 -15.42
C ALA A 417 -8.18 26.11 -14.37
N GLY A 418 -8.95 25.25 -13.73
CA GLY A 418 -9.87 25.62 -12.64
C GLY A 418 -11.16 24.78 -12.63
N TRP A 419 -11.77 24.66 -11.46
CA TRP A 419 -12.85 23.69 -11.17
C TRP A 419 -14.00 23.67 -12.19
N ALA A 420 -14.45 24.83 -12.65
CA ALA A 420 -15.53 24.95 -13.64
C ALA A 420 -15.04 25.07 -15.10
N SER A 421 -13.74 25.24 -15.30
CA SER A 421 -13.14 25.54 -16.61
C SER A 421 -12.71 24.27 -17.34
N ASN A 422 -11.78 23.50 -16.77
CA ASN A 422 -11.25 22.26 -17.34
C ASN A 422 -11.84 21.02 -16.69
N THR A 423 -13.17 20.93 -16.70
CA THR A 423 -13.89 19.85 -16.02
C THR A 423 -13.50 18.48 -16.57
N ALA A 424 -13.09 17.57 -15.69
CA ALA A 424 -12.73 16.19 -16.01
C ALA A 424 -13.04 15.27 -14.83
N ASP A 425 -13.81 14.21 -15.05
CA ASP A 425 -14.29 13.36 -13.97
C ASP A 425 -13.20 12.36 -13.53
N THR A 426 -12.66 11.58 -14.47
CA THR A 426 -11.68 10.51 -14.18
C THR A 426 -10.53 10.50 -15.17
N GLY A 427 -9.33 10.16 -14.72
CA GLY A 427 -8.17 10.06 -15.60
C GLY A 427 -8.17 8.76 -16.37
N VAL A 428 -8.06 7.65 -15.65
CA VAL A 428 -7.93 6.32 -16.25
C VAL A 428 -8.99 5.38 -15.72
N THR A 429 -9.72 4.75 -16.64
CA THR A 429 -10.70 3.70 -16.31
C THR A 429 -10.29 2.39 -16.99
N VAL A 430 -10.06 1.34 -16.19
CA VAL A 430 -9.65 0.01 -16.66
C VAL A 430 -10.77 -0.99 -16.39
N ASN A 431 -11.45 -1.43 -17.44
CA ASN A 431 -12.47 -2.48 -17.38
C ASN A 431 -11.91 -3.85 -17.79
N GLY A 432 -10.90 -3.88 -18.66
CA GLY A 432 -10.27 -5.11 -19.14
C GLY A 432 -9.57 -5.88 -18.03
N ASP A 433 -9.66 -7.20 -18.08
CA ASP A 433 -9.00 -8.13 -17.18
C ASP A 433 -7.52 -8.31 -17.57
N SER A 434 -6.67 -8.65 -16.60
CA SER A 434 -5.23 -8.90 -16.78
C SER A 434 -4.46 -7.73 -17.41
N VAL A 435 -4.95 -6.51 -17.25
CA VAL A 435 -4.23 -5.29 -17.65
C VAL A 435 -3.02 -5.08 -16.73
N THR A 436 -1.91 -4.65 -17.30
CA THR A 436 -0.69 -4.29 -16.56
C THR A 436 -0.39 -2.81 -16.78
N ALA A 437 -0.24 -2.06 -15.71
CA ALA A 437 0.21 -0.68 -15.71
C ALA A 437 1.62 -0.57 -15.11
N LEU A 438 2.54 0.02 -15.85
CA LEU A 438 3.94 0.24 -15.48
C LEU A 438 4.21 1.74 -15.53
N GLY A 439 4.42 2.39 -14.39
CA GLY A 439 4.62 3.83 -14.35
C GLY A 439 3.35 4.62 -14.66
N LEU A 440 2.35 4.55 -13.77
CA LEU A 440 1.06 5.23 -13.95
C LEU A 440 1.00 6.53 -13.13
N PHE A 441 0.88 7.67 -13.82
CA PHE A 441 0.79 9.00 -13.21
C PHE A 441 -0.59 9.60 -13.53
N VAL A 442 -1.41 9.93 -12.52
CA VAL A 442 -2.78 10.45 -12.75
C VAL A 442 -3.16 11.54 -11.76
N GLU A 443 -3.46 12.74 -12.23
CA GLU A 443 -3.50 13.93 -11.36
C GLU A 443 -4.69 14.86 -11.61
N HIS A 444 -5.18 15.41 -10.49
CA HIS A 444 -6.12 16.52 -10.34
C HIS A 444 -7.52 16.37 -10.95
N TYR A 445 -7.97 15.17 -11.33
CA TYR A 445 -9.34 14.93 -11.78
C TYR A 445 -10.37 15.23 -10.69
N GLN A 446 -11.59 15.60 -11.09
CA GLN A 446 -12.64 16.05 -10.16
C GLN A 446 -13.27 14.91 -9.36
N LYS A 447 -13.14 13.67 -9.82
CA LYS A 447 -13.60 12.44 -9.14
C LYS A 447 -12.42 11.50 -8.90
N PHE A 448 -12.63 10.19 -9.11
CA PHE A 448 -11.57 9.20 -8.99
C PHE A 448 -10.49 9.47 -10.03
N GLN A 449 -9.21 9.46 -9.65
CA GLN A 449 -8.11 9.64 -10.58
C GLN A 449 -8.02 8.40 -11.48
N THR A 450 -8.02 7.22 -10.86
CA THR A 450 -8.01 5.91 -11.50
C THR A 450 -9.15 5.03 -10.99
N ILE A 451 -9.87 4.36 -11.90
CA ILE A 451 -10.85 3.32 -11.59
C ILE A 451 -10.41 2.00 -12.25
N TRP A 452 -10.38 0.92 -11.48
CA TRP A 452 -10.00 -0.41 -11.91
C TRP A 452 -11.12 -1.42 -11.65
N ASN A 453 -11.83 -1.82 -12.71
CA ASN A 453 -12.94 -2.78 -12.67
C ASN A 453 -12.55 -4.17 -13.20
N GLY A 454 -11.38 -4.30 -13.84
CA GLY A 454 -10.87 -5.55 -14.39
C GLY A 454 -10.25 -6.49 -13.34
N GLN A 455 -10.42 -7.79 -13.55
CA GLN A 455 -9.83 -8.85 -12.73
C GLN A 455 -8.33 -9.00 -12.99
N ASN A 456 -7.57 -9.42 -11.98
CA ASN A 456 -6.15 -9.79 -12.07
C ASN A 456 -5.27 -8.68 -12.65
N GLY A 457 -5.61 -7.42 -12.36
CA GLY A 457 -4.83 -6.27 -12.78
C GLY A 457 -3.55 -6.11 -11.98
N HIS A 458 -2.49 -5.61 -12.62
CA HIS A 458 -1.23 -5.30 -11.98
C HIS A 458 -0.86 -3.82 -12.18
N THR A 459 -0.45 -3.13 -11.12
CA THR A 459 0.13 -1.78 -11.21
C THR A 459 1.49 -1.77 -10.52
N ILE A 460 2.56 -1.49 -11.27
CA ILE A 460 3.88 -1.25 -10.68
C ILE A 460 4.21 0.22 -10.87
N PHE A 461 4.37 0.92 -9.75
CA PHE A 461 4.45 2.36 -9.61
C PHE A 461 3.13 3.08 -9.95
N TYR A 462 2.65 3.85 -8.98
CA TYR A 462 1.59 4.84 -9.15
C TYR A 462 1.98 6.16 -8.48
N GLN A 463 1.73 7.26 -9.16
CA GLN A 463 1.81 8.59 -8.58
C GLN A 463 0.53 9.37 -8.89
N SER A 464 0.06 10.12 -7.91
CA SER A 464 -1.12 10.94 -8.06
C SER A 464 -1.15 12.11 -7.08
N GLU A 465 -1.67 13.23 -7.56
CA GLU A 465 -2.11 14.33 -6.73
C GLU A 465 -3.63 14.51 -6.85
N LEU A 466 -4.29 14.67 -5.71
CA LEU A 466 -5.71 15.04 -5.65
C LEU A 466 -5.93 16.45 -6.22
N PRO A 467 -7.14 16.80 -6.69
CA PRO A 467 -7.40 18.13 -7.25
C PRO A 467 -7.15 19.21 -6.20
N TYR A 468 -6.46 20.28 -6.57
CA TYR A 468 -6.18 21.39 -5.65
C TYR A 468 -7.39 22.27 -5.40
N ASP A 469 -8.28 22.32 -6.39
CA ASP A 469 -9.32 23.30 -6.58
C ASP A 469 -10.78 22.87 -6.24
N PRO A 470 -11.08 21.81 -5.44
CA PRO A 470 -12.42 21.61 -4.92
C PRO A 470 -12.91 22.86 -4.16
N PRO A 471 -14.09 23.41 -4.49
CA PRO A 471 -14.53 24.69 -3.93
C PRO A 471 -15.01 24.57 -2.48
N ASN A 472 -15.35 23.37 -2.01
CA ASN A 472 -15.68 23.02 -0.63
C ASN A 472 -15.89 21.49 -0.53
N GLN A 473 -16.02 20.98 0.70
CA GLN A 473 -16.25 19.55 0.93
C GLN A 473 -17.54 19.04 0.28
N ALA A 474 -18.64 19.81 0.30
CA ALA A 474 -19.93 19.36 -0.22
C ALA A 474 -19.91 19.13 -1.74
N ALA A 475 -19.13 19.93 -2.48
CA ALA A 475 -18.90 19.76 -3.91
C ALA A 475 -18.02 18.54 -4.24
N TRP A 476 -17.28 18.02 -3.26
CA TRP A 476 -16.31 16.94 -3.45
C TRP A 476 -16.54 15.79 -2.46
N LYS A 477 -17.60 15.03 -2.73
CA LYS A 477 -17.95 13.78 -2.04
C LYS A 477 -18.28 12.72 -3.08
N SER A 478 -17.77 11.51 -2.87
CA SER A 478 -18.10 10.35 -3.72
C SER A 478 -19.42 9.69 -3.33
N ALA A 479 -19.86 9.87 -2.08
CA ALA A 479 -21.17 9.47 -1.58
C ALA A 479 -21.65 10.42 -0.47
N SER A 480 -22.90 10.29 -0.01
CA SER A 480 -23.46 11.14 1.04
C SER A 480 -22.67 11.09 2.36
N THR A 481 -21.97 9.98 2.64
CA THR A 481 -21.17 9.76 3.85
C THR A 481 -19.67 9.65 3.60
N VAL A 482 -19.20 9.77 2.36
CA VAL A 482 -17.78 9.60 1.99
C VAL A 482 -17.21 10.90 1.47
N ASN A 483 -16.24 11.46 2.18
CA ASN A 483 -15.56 12.69 1.78
C ASN A 483 -14.52 12.42 0.71
N GLY A 484 -14.53 13.26 -0.33
CA GLY A 484 -13.63 13.14 -1.47
C GLY A 484 -13.86 11.90 -2.32
N TYR A 485 -12.98 11.75 -3.30
CA TYR A 485 -12.87 10.57 -4.16
C TYR A 485 -11.46 10.00 -3.97
N ALA A 486 -11.36 8.67 -3.81
CA ALA A 486 -10.07 8.01 -3.77
C ALA A 486 -9.29 8.30 -5.06
N SER A 487 -7.97 8.44 -4.95
CA SER A 487 -7.13 8.53 -6.14
C SER A 487 -7.17 7.22 -6.92
N TYR A 488 -6.93 6.10 -6.25
CA TYR A 488 -6.91 4.78 -6.88
C TYR A 488 -8.07 3.93 -6.35
N LYS A 489 -9.09 3.69 -7.19
CA LYS A 489 -10.26 2.88 -6.84
C LYS A 489 -10.24 1.54 -7.57
N VAL A 490 -10.23 0.43 -6.82
CA VAL A 490 -10.54 -0.89 -7.34
C VAL A 490 -12.04 -1.18 -7.11
N GLY A 491 -12.72 -1.68 -8.13
CA GLY A 491 -14.15 -1.94 -8.14
C GLY A 491 -14.55 -3.00 -7.11
N ALA A 492 -15.75 -2.87 -6.53
CA ALA A 492 -16.21 -3.75 -5.45
C ALA A 492 -16.30 -5.23 -5.84
N SER A 493 -16.51 -5.53 -7.12
CA SER A 493 -16.58 -6.89 -7.67
C SER A 493 -15.22 -7.51 -7.93
N VAL A 494 -14.12 -6.77 -7.77
CA VAL A 494 -12.80 -7.26 -8.12
C VAL A 494 -12.29 -8.20 -7.04
N THR A 495 -11.91 -9.42 -7.43
CA THR A 495 -11.41 -10.44 -6.49
C THR A 495 -9.90 -10.63 -6.54
N GLY A 496 -9.26 -10.12 -7.59
CA GLY A 496 -7.82 -10.22 -7.82
C GLY A 496 -7.27 -8.91 -8.37
N HIS A 497 -6.32 -8.30 -7.67
CA HIS A 497 -5.62 -7.08 -8.10
C HIS A 497 -4.36 -6.91 -7.26
N GLU A 498 -3.24 -6.55 -7.87
CA GLU A 498 -2.00 -6.37 -7.12
C GLU A 498 -1.26 -5.11 -7.57
N ALA A 499 -0.82 -4.30 -6.62
CA ALA A 499 -0.13 -3.05 -6.93
C ALA A 499 1.04 -2.78 -6.00
N TRP A 500 2.11 -2.16 -6.51
CA TRP A 500 3.37 -1.88 -5.81
C TRP A 500 3.78 -0.42 -5.95
N GLY A 501 4.14 0.24 -4.85
CA GLY A 501 4.70 1.59 -4.84
C GLY A 501 3.67 2.65 -5.26
N LEU A 502 2.65 2.89 -4.44
CA LEU A 502 1.56 3.84 -4.74
C LEU A 502 1.70 5.12 -3.91
N GLY A 503 2.02 6.25 -4.55
CA GLY A 503 2.06 7.57 -3.93
C GLY A 503 0.81 8.41 -4.24
N VAL A 504 0.15 8.94 -3.21
CA VAL A 504 -1.02 9.82 -3.34
C VAL A 504 -0.87 11.08 -2.49
N TYR A 505 -0.90 12.25 -3.12
CA TYR A 505 -0.59 13.52 -2.45
C TYR A 505 -1.79 14.46 -2.43
N SER A 506 -1.85 15.35 -1.45
CA SER A 506 -2.89 16.39 -1.35
C SER A 506 -2.30 17.78 -1.16
N TYR A 507 -2.81 18.74 -1.95
CA TYR A 507 -2.54 20.17 -1.83
C TYR A 507 -3.81 21.00 -2.12
N PHE A 508 -4.78 21.02 -1.19
CA PHE A 508 -6.01 21.80 -1.40
C PHE A 508 -5.75 23.28 -1.13
N ASN A 509 -5.66 24.07 -2.19
CA ASN A 509 -5.21 25.47 -2.13
C ASN A 509 -6.35 26.50 -2.15
N GLN A 510 -7.60 26.04 -2.10
CA GLN A 510 -8.78 26.92 -2.03
C GLN A 510 -9.04 27.47 -0.61
N ASN A 511 -8.15 27.19 0.35
CA ASN A 511 -8.30 27.56 1.76
C ASN A 511 -9.61 27.05 2.39
N GLN A 512 -10.07 25.87 1.97
CA GLN A 512 -11.26 25.19 2.51
C GLN A 512 -10.85 23.89 3.21
N PRO A 513 -11.54 23.47 4.29
CA PRO A 513 -11.23 22.24 5.01
C PRO A 513 -11.74 21.01 4.22
N VAL A 514 -11.06 20.68 3.12
CA VAL A 514 -11.42 19.58 2.22
C VAL A 514 -10.61 18.34 2.56
N TYR A 515 -11.29 17.23 2.79
CA TYR A 515 -10.69 15.95 3.10
C TYR A 515 -11.08 14.89 2.07
N ALA A 516 -10.14 14.01 1.79
CA ALA A 516 -10.43 12.67 1.26
C ALA A 516 -10.43 11.69 2.42
N ASP A 517 -11.48 10.87 2.55
CA ASP A 517 -11.51 9.84 3.60
C ASP A 517 -10.40 8.79 3.41
N ARG A 518 -9.98 8.57 2.17
CA ARG A 518 -8.96 7.58 1.81
C ARG A 518 -8.27 7.97 0.49
N ALA A 519 -6.96 7.74 0.41
CA ALA A 519 -6.20 7.90 -0.84
C ALA A 519 -6.47 6.76 -1.83
N ILE A 520 -6.55 5.53 -1.33
CA ILE A 520 -6.76 4.31 -2.12
C ILE A 520 -7.99 3.59 -1.59
N GLU A 521 -8.87 3.14 -2.48
CA GLU A 521 -10.09 2.40 -2.14
C GLU A 521 -10.10 1.05 -2.87
N VAL A 522 -10.17 -0.05 -2.13
CA VAL A 522 -10.14 -1.40 -2.70
C VAL A 522 -11.18 -2.31 -2.05
N PRO A 523 -11.70 -3.34 -2.74
CA PRO A 523 -12.60 -4.32 -2.12
C PRO A 523 -11.86 -5.16 -1.08
N ASN A 524 -12.61 -5.67 -0.11
CA ASN A 524 -12.11 -6.62 0.88
C ASN A 524 -12.04 -8.05 0.32
N ALA A 525 -11.12 -8.31 -0.60
CA ALA A 525 -10.93 -9.62 -1.23
C ALA A 525 -9.48 -10.10 -1.08
N ALA A 526 -9.29 -11.37 -0.70
CA ALA A 526 -7.97 -11.93 -0.40
C ALA A 526 -6.94 -11.84 -1.55
N GLY A 527 -7.42 -11.81 -2.80
CA GLY A 527 -6.58 -11.63 -3.99
C GLY A 527 -6.26 -10.17 -4.32
N VAL A 528 -6.71 -9.22 -3.50
CA VAL A 528 -6.48 -7.78 -3.68
C VAL A 528 -5.43 -7.30 -2.69
N LYS A 529 -4.28 -6.89 -3.22
CA LYS A 529 -3.09 -6.54 -2.43
C LYS A 529 -2.48 -5.24 -2.93
N ILE A 530 -2.10 -4.39 -1.97
CA ILE A 530 -1.34 -3.16 -2.21
C ILE A 530 -0.07 -3.28 -1.37
N HIS A 531 1.06 -3.11 -2.03
CA HIS A 531 2.39 -3.10 -1.44
C HIS A 531 2.92 -1.67 -1.52
N ASP A 532 3.48 -1.19 -0.43
CA ASP A 532 4.23 0.06 -0.37
C ASP A 532 3.42 1.28 -0.84
N ALA A 533 2.41 1.65 -0.05
CA ALA A 533 1.61 2.83 -0.28
C ALA A 533 2.04 4.00 0.61
N VAL A 534 2.03 5.21 0.06
CA VAL A 534 2.33 6.46 0.78
C VAL A 534 1.27 7.52 0.49
N SER A 535 0.83 8.21 1.54
CA SER A 535 0.06 9.44 1.42
C SER A 535 0.84 10.62 1.96
N VAL A 536 0.81 11.75 1.24
CA VAL A 536 1.55 12.96 1.59
C VAL A 536 0.62 14.16 1.60
N PHE A 537 0.63 14.91 2.69
CA PHE A 537 0.06 16.25 2.72
C PHE A 537 1.16 17.24 2.33
N LEU A 538 1.05 17.85 1.15
CA LEU A 538 2.07 18.77 0.65
C LEU A 538 1.99 20.11 1.39
N ALA A 539 0.81 20.73 1.38
CA ALA A 539 0.47 21.99 2.01
C ALA A 539 -1.04 22.28 1.87
N GLY A 540 -1.48 23.48 2.22
CA GLY A 540 -2.87 23.93 2.02
C GLY A 540 -3.75 23.65 3.24
N SER A 541 -5.02 23.32 3.01
CA SER A 541 -6.01 23.05 4.05
C SER A 541 -6.60 21.64 3.89
N GLY A 542 -7.00 21.00 4.99
CA GLY A 542 -7.59 19.67 4.94
C GLY A 542 -6.55 18.56 4.76
N GLY A 543 -6.84 17.50 4.00
CA GLY A 543 -5.88 16.40 3.78
C GLY A 543 -6.48 15.04 3.43
N ILE A 544 -5.76 13.97 3.76
CA ILE A 544 -6.15 12.58 3.50
C ILE A 544 -6.25 11.85 4.85
N ASN A 545 -7.40 11.24 5.15
CA ASN A 545 -7.63 10.61 6.45
C ASN A 545 -6.99 9.21 6.57
N HIS A 546 -6.88 8.47 5.47
CA HIS A 546 -6.32 7.12 5.42
C HIS A 546 -5.56 6.84 4.12
N VAL A 547 -4.52 6.01 4.19
CA VAL A 547 -3.72 5.62 3.01
C VAL A 547 -4.52 4.64 2.13
N VAL A 548 -5.00 3.53 2.70
CA VAL A 548 -5.82 2.53 1.99
C VAL A 548 -7.07 2.22 2.81
N ASN A 549 -8.26 2.37 2.22
CA ASN A 549 -9.54 2.16 2.89
C ASN A 549 -9.64 2.90 4.24
N ASN A 550 -9.60 2.17 5.36
CA ASN A 550 -9.62 2.74 6.71
C ASN A 550 -8.26 2.51 7.44
N ALA A 551 -7.20 2.19 6.69
CA ALA A 551 -5.87 1.87 7.19
C ALA A 551 -4.85 2.95 6.79
N GLY A 552 -3.81 3.08 7.61
CA GLY A 552 -2.82 4.15 7.49
C GLY A 552 -3.22 5.40 8.28
N ALA A 553 -2.21 6.11 8.77
CA ALA A 553 -2.39 7.35 9.53
C ALA A 553 -2.88 8.48 8.61
N PRO A 554 -3.63 9.45 9.15
CA PRO A 554 -4.03 10.65 8.41
C PRO A 554 -2.83 11.56 8.13
N VAL A 555 -2.91 12.34 7.05
CA VAL A 555 -1.99 13.42 6.70
C VAL A 555 -2.79 14.69 6.45
N ALA A 556 -2.63 15.70 7.30
CA ALA A 556 -3.44 16.94 7.23
C ALA A 556 -2.72 18.22 7.70
N THR A 557 -1.52 18.12 8.28
CA THR A 557 -0.76 19.26 8.81
C THR A 557 0.74 19.08 8.61
N GLY A 558 1.49 20.18 8.57
CA GLY A 558 2.95 20.18 8.75
C GLY A 558 3.76 19.33 7.77
N ALA A 559 3.37 19.25 6.50
CA ALA A 559 4.00 18.39 5.49
C ALA A 559 4.01 16.88 5.87
N ALA A 560 2.97 16.41 6.58
CA ALA A 560 2.89 15.04 7.06
C ALA A 560 2.92 13.99 5.94
N THR A 561 3.59 12.87 6.24
CA THR A 561 3.67 11.69 5.37
C THR A 561 3.25 10.46 6.16
N ALA A 562 2.45 9.58 5.54
CA ALA A 562 2.01 8.32 6.12
C ALA A 562 2.30 7.17 5.17
N TYR A 563 3.02 6.17 5.67
CA TYR A 563 3.39 4.97 4.92
C TYR A 563 2.52 3.78 5.35
N LEU A 564 2.25 2.88 4.41
CA LEU A 564 1.60 1.59 4.62
C LEU A 564 2.33 0.55 3.77
N THR A 565 3.13 -0.29 4.40
CA THR A 565 3.97 -1.30 3.72
C THR A 565 3.16 -2.36 3.01
N GLU A 566 2.07 -2.81 3.63
CA GLU A 566 1.23 -3.85 3.05
C GLU A 566 -0.23 -3.62 3.41
N TYR A 567 -1.08 -3.79 2.41
CA TYR A 567 -2.52 -3.90 2.55
C TYR A 567 -2.99 -5.08 1.70
N ALA A 568 -3.15 -6.24 2.34
CA ALA A 568 -3.91 -7.34 1.77
C ALA A 568 -5.35 -7.22 2.26
N ALA A 569 -6.30 -7.20 1.34
CA ALA A 569 -7.70 -6.99 1.69
C ALA A 569 -8.27 -8.28 2.32
N GLY A 570 -8.30 -8.24 3.64
CA GLY A 570 -8.91 -9.13 4.61
C GLY A 570 -8.67 -8.43 5.96
N PRO A 571 -9.54 -8.53 6.98
CA PRO A 571 -9.06 -8.18 8.32
C PRO A 571 -7.76 -8.97 8.54
N PRO A 572 -6.70 -8.41 9.15
CA PRO A 572 -5.55 -9.22 9.55
C PRO A 572 -6.10 -10.30 10.46
N VAL A 573 -6.31 -11.48 9.89
CA VAL A 573 -6.77 -12.63 10.62
C VAL A 573 -5.53 -13.09 11.35
N THR A 574 -5.32 -12.54 12.54
CA THR A 574 -4.38 -13.13 13.49
C THR A 574 -5.02 -14.44 13.91
N ARG A 575 -4.75 -15.50 13.15
CA ARG A 575 -5.13 -16.86 13.49
C ARG A 575 -4.15 -17.33 14.56
N THR A 576 -4.54 -17.15 15.81
CA THR A 576 -3.79 -17.73 16.91
C THR A 576 -4.29 -19.15 17.13
N ALA A 577 -3.42 -20.03 17.65
CA ALA A 577 -3.85 -21.35 18.10
C ALA A 577 -4.85 -21.28 19.27
N LYS A 578 -5.02 -20.09 19.89
CA LYS A 578 -5.87 -19.85 21.05
C LYS A 578 -7.32 -19.56 20.68
N LYS A 579 -7.54 -18.74 19.65
CA LYS A 579 -8.87 -18.20 19.29
C LYS A 579 -9.77 -19.27 18.69
N GLY A 580 -10.98 -19.41 19.20
CA GLY A 580 -11.98 -20.33 18.67
C GLY A 580 -13.41 -19.81 18.78
N ILE A 581 -14.38 -20.59 18.32
CA ILE A 581 -15.80 -20.24 18.34
C ILE A 581 -16.63 -21.42 18.85
N ALA A 582 -17.54 -21.15 19.78
CA ALA A 582 -18.57 -22.08 20.22
C ALA A 582 -19.83 -21.84 19.36
N THR A 583 -20.16 -22.77 18.46
CA THR A 583 -21.24 -22.55 17.49
C THR A 583 -21.79 -23.84 16.88
N ILE A 584 -23.12 -23.93 16.77
CA ILE A 584 -23.81 -24.87 15.87
C ILE A 584 -24.00 -24.20 14.51
N LYS A 585 -24.40 -22.92 14.51
CA LYS A 585 -24.72 -22.13 13.31
C LYS A 585 -23.63 -22.15 12.23
N TYR A 586 -22.36 -22.06 12.60
CA TYR A 586 -21.24 -22.01 11.65
C TYR A 586 -20.47 -23.32 11.53
N SER A 587 -20.92 -24.39 12.21
CA SER A 587 -20.17 -25.65 12.38
C SER A 587 -19.87 -26.40 11.07
N THR A 588 -20.61 -26.12 9.99
CA THR A 588 -20.37 -26.70 8.66
C THR A 588 -19.65 -25.75 7.69
N ASP A 589 -19.41 -24.49 8.08
CA ASP A 589 -18.85 -23.44 7.23
C ASP A 589 -17.43 -23.05 7.67
N GLN A 590 -16.45 -23.84 7.20
CA GLN A 590 -15.04 -23.66 7.52
C GLN A 590 -14.50 -22.31 7.03
N ALA A 591 -15.01 -21.78 5.91
CA ALA A 591 -14.59 -20.49 5.38
C ALA A 591 -15.03 -19.36 6.31
N ARG A 592 -16.26 -19.44 6.84
CA ARG A 592 -16.80 -18.49 7.80
C ARG A 592 -16.06 -18.55 9.13
N LEU A 593 -15.85 -19.74 9.69
CA LEU A 593 -15.02 -19.91 10.90
C LEU A 593 -13.62 -19.31 10.71
N SER A 594 -13.01 -19.53 9.55
CA SER A 594 -11.69 -18.97 9.21
C SER A 594 -11.73 -17.44 9.07
N ALA A 595 -12.77 -16.88 8.45
CA ALA A 595 -12.93 -15.44 8.26
C ALA A 595 -13.11 -14.67 9.58
N ALA A 596 -13.70 -15.31 10.60
CA ALA A 596 -13.76 -14.78 11.96
C ALA A 596 -12.44 -14.96 12.75
N GLY A 597 -11.44 -15.63 12.16
CA GLY A 597 -10.13 -15.87 12.75
C GLY A 597 -10.02 -17.03 13.71
N ALA A 598 -10.96 -17.98 13.67
CA ALA A 598 -10.91 -19.17 14.51
C ALA A 598 -9.74 -20.10 14.10
N GLY A 599 -8.92 -20.46 15.08
CA GLY A 599 -7.99 -21.59 15.02
C GLY A 599 -8.69 -22.93 15.23
N TRP A 600 -9.76 -22.94 16.03
CA TRP A 600 -10.54 -24.11 16.41
C TRP A 600 -12.01 -23.77 16.69
N TYR A 601 -12.89 -24.77 16.75
CA TYR A 601 -14.30 -24.59 17.11
C TYR A 601 -14.86 -25.85 17.79
N TYR A 602 -15.99 -25.71 18.49
CA TYR A 602 -16.81 -26.83 18.95
C TYR A 602 -18.31 -26.48 18.89
N ASN A 603 -19.16 -27.49 18.99
CA ASN A 603 -20.61 -27.40 18.78
C ASN A 603 -21.41 -28.22 19.82
N TRP A 604 -20.87 -28.40 21.03
CA TRP A 604 -21.45 -29.19 22.12
C TRP A 604 -21.71 -30.68 21.81
N SER A 605 -21.10 -31.21 20.74
CA SER A 605 -21.32 -32.57 20.26
C SER A 605 -20.02 -33.38 20.19
N PRO A 606 -20.09 -34.72 20.29
CA PRO A 606 -18.93 -35.59 20.04
C PRO A 606 -18.57 -35.67 18.55
N THR A 607 -19.37 -35.07 17.66
CA THR A 607 -19.19 -35.13 16.20
C THR A 607 -19.28 -33.75 15.55
N GLY A 608 -18.47 -33.54 14.53
CA GLY A 608 -18.40 -32.29 13.78
C GLY A 608 -17.58 -32.42 12.50
N THR A 609 -17.53 -31.34 11.73
CA THR A 609 -16.88 -31.28 10.43
C THR A 609 -15.38 -31.03 10.62
N ALA A 610 -14.54 -31.99 10.23
CA ALA A 610 -13.10 -31.76 10.14
C ALA A 610 -12.78 -31.05 8.81
N GLY A 611 -12.05 -29.95 8.86
CA GLY A 611 -11.70 -29.15 7.68
C GLY A 611 -10.25 -28.68 7.70
N ALA A 612 -9.72 -28.31 6.53
CA ALA A 612 -8.38 -27.75 6.41
C ALA A 612 -8.37 -26.35 7.03
N GLY A 613 -7.70 -26.20 8.18
CA GLY A 613 -7.44 -24.89 8.76
C GLY A 613 -8.43 -24.37 9.81
N VAL A 614 -9.32 -25.18 10.39
CA VAL A 614 -9.97 -24.91 11.70
C VAL A 614 -10.17 -26.24 12.43
N GLU A 615 -9.55 -26.43 13.60
CA GLU A 615 -9.66 -27.69 14.36
C GLU A 615 -11.07 -27.84 14.96
N PHE A 616 -11.73 -28.97 14.71
CA PHE A 616 -12.93 -29.33 15.47
C PHE A 616 -12.52 -30.03 16.77
N VAL A 617 -13.02 -29.54 17.90
CA VAL A 617 -12.83 -30.17 19.22
C VAL A 617 -14.15 -30.83 19.66
N PRO A 618 -14.20 -32.16 19.80
CA PRO A 618 -15.39 -32.84 20.30
C PRO A 618 -15.66 -32.54 21.78
N GLN A 619 -16.93 -32.62 22.19
CA GLN A 619 -17.36 -32.58 23.58
C GLN A 619 -18.25 -33.78 23.91
N VAL A 620 -18.06 -34.37 25.09
CA VAL A 620 -19.02 -35.32 25.67
C VAL A 620 -19.87 -34.54 26.67
N TRP A 621 -21.13 -34.29 26.31
CA TRP A 621 -21.97 -33.32 27.01
C TRP A 621 -22.36 -33.76 28.44
N ASN A 622 -22.71 -35.04 28.64
CA ASN A 622 -23.05 -35.64 29.94
C ASN A 622 -22.66 -37.15 30.00
N ASP A 623 -23.02 -37.85 31.08
CA ASP A 623 -22.80 -39.30 31.25
C ASP A 623 -23.51 -40.16 30.19
N ALA A 624 -24.74 -39.81 29.80
CA ALA A 624 -25.46 -40.50 28.74
C ALA A 624 -24.72 -40.40 27.39
N ALA A 625 -24.09 -39.26 27.10
CA ALA A 625 -23.27 -39.07 25.92
C ALA A 625 -21.94 -39.86 25.96
N ALA A 626 -21.47 -40.26 27.15
CA ALA A 626 -20.28 -41.08 27.36
C ALA A 626 -20.51 -42.58 27.03
N SER A 627 -21.37 -42.88 26.07
CA SER A 627 -21.71 -44.25 25.66
C SER A 627 -20.49 -44.98 25.06
N PRO A 628 -20.44 -46.33 25.13
CA PRO A 628 -19.37 -47.12 24.50
C PRO A 628 -19.18 -46.81 23.01
N ALA A 629 -20.26 -46.55 22.27
CA ALA A 629 -20.21 -46.20 20.86
C ALA A 629 -19.52 -44.83 20.63
N THR A 630 -19.87 -43.82 21.43
CA THR A 630 -19.24 -42.49 21.39
C THR A 630 -17.75 -42.60 21.70
N ILE A 631 -17.39 -43.30 22.78
CA ILE A 631 -15.99 -43.46 23.22
C ILE A 631 -15.18 -44.21 22.16
N SER A 632 -15.74 -45.27 21.56
CA SER A 632 -15.08 -46.00 20.46
C SER A 632 -14.86 -45.10 19.24
N ALA A 633 -15.82 -44.25 18.87
CA ALA A 633 -15.70 -43.34 17.74
C ALA A 633 -14.66 -42.24 17.97
N LEU A 634 -14.58 -41.69 19.19
CA LEU A 634 -13.56 -40.71 19.58
C LEU A 634 -12.16 -41.34 19.58
N THR A 635 -12.03 -42.57 20.09
CA THR A 635 -10.76 -43.32 20.10
C THR A 635 -10.27 -43.58 18.67
N ALA A 636 -11.16 -44.03 17.78
CA ALA A 636 -10.84 -44.21 16.37
C ALA A 636 -10.45 -42.88 15.70
N GLY A 637 -11.20 -41.80 16.00
CA GLY A 637 -10.89 -40.45 15.51
C GLY A 637 -9.51 -39.95 15.95
N LYS A 638 -9.09 -40.24 17.19
CA LYS A 638 -7.73 -39.95 17.66
C LYS A 638 -6.67 -40.71 16.86
N GLN A 639 -6.86 -42.01 16.67
CA GLN A 639 -5.91 -42.87 15.92
C GLN A 639 -5.77 -42.42 14.46
N GLN A 640 -6.82 -41.86 13.88
CA GLN A 640 -6.84 -41.30 12.53
C GLN A 640 -6.27 -39.88 12.44
N GLY A 641 -5.83 -39.29 13.57
CA GLY A 641 -5.37 -37.89 13.63
C GLY A 641 -6.48 -36.85 13.45
N ARG A 642 -7.76 -37.27 13.52
CA ARG A 642 -8.91 -36.38 13.35
C ARG A 642 -9.16 -35.51 14.59
N TYR A 643 -8.87 -36.05 15.78
CA TYR A 643 -9.08 -35.37 17.06
C TYR A 643 -7.80 -35.41 17.90
N THR A 644 -7.48 -34.29 18.53
CA THR A 644 -6.33 -34.14 19.44
C THR A 644 -6.78 -33.83 20.87
N HIS A 645 -7.90 -33.11 21.02
CA HIS A 645 -8.46 -32.69 22.30
C HIS A 645 -9.89 -33.22 22.49
N LEU A 646 -10.35 -33.27 23.74
CA LEU A 646 -11.71 -33.62 24.13
C LEU A 646 -12.16 -32.69 25.27
N LEU A 647 -13.31 -32.04 25.12
CA LEU A 647 -13.96 -31.29 26.19
C LEU A 647 -14.81 -32.22 27.05
N GLY A 648 -14.75 -32.02 28.38
CA GLY A 648 -15.59 -32.71 29.35
C GLY A 648 -17.04 -32.19 29.38
N PHE A 649 -17.77 -32.60 30.43
CA PHE A 649 -19.20 -32.33 30.56
C PHE A 649 -19.55 -30.84 30.61
N ASN A 650 -20.68 -30.47 30.00
CA ASN A 650 -21.12 -29.08 29.82
C ASN A 650 -22.05 -28.62 30.95
N GLU A 651 -21.64 -27.61 31.71
CA GLU A 651 -22.45 -26.99 32.76
C GLU A 651 -23.14 -28.01 33.69
N PRO A 652 -22.40 -28.98 34.27
CA PRO A 652 -22.99 -30.05 35.08
C PRO A 652 -23.70 -29.55 36.35
N ASP A 653 -23.41 -28.32 36.80
CA ASP A 653 -24.00 -27.65 37.95
C ASP A 653 -25.40 -27.08 37.69
N LEU A 654 -25.88 -27.07 36.44
CA LEU A 654 -27.22 -26.59 36.08
C LEU A 654 -28.18 -27.74 35.72
N ALA A 655 -29.42 -27.63 36.19
CA ALA A 655 -30.47 -28.62 35.95
C ALA A 655 -30.94 -28.67 34.48
N GLU A 656 -30.85 -27.54 33.78
CA GLU A 656 -31.22 -27.39 32.37
C GLU A 656 -30.11 -27.81 31.40
N GLN A 657 -28.93 -28.18 31.92
CA GLN A 657 -27.75 -28.56 31.16
C GLN A 657 -27.38 -30.02 31.45
N ALA A 658 -26.09 -30.38 31.58
CA ALA A 658 -25.70 -31.77 31.79
C ALA A 658 -26.29 -32.36 33.08
N ASN A 659 -26.60 -31.54 34.08
CA ASN A 659 -27.27 -31.91 35.33
C ASN A 659 -26.64 -33.15 36.00
N MET A 660 -25.39 -32.99 36.43
CA MET A 660 -24.60 -34.08 36.98
C MET A 660 -24.07 -33.73 38.37
N THR A 661 -24.20 -34.66 39.30
CA THR A 661 -23.43 -34.61 40.54
C THR A 661 -21.94 -34.83 40.26
N VAL A 662 -21.06 -34.33 41.12
CA VAL A 662 -19.62 -34.56 41.03
C VAL A 662 -19.29 -36.06 41.03
N THR A 663 -20.03 -36.86 41.82
CA THR A 663 -19.85 -38.32 41.87
C THR A 663 -20.15 -38.97 40.52
N GLN A 664 -21.27 -38.63 39.88
CA GLN A 664 -21.61 -39.16 38.54
C GLN A 664 -20.54 -38.79 37.50
N ALA A 665 -20.05 -37.55 37.53
CA ALA A 665 -18.99 -37.12 36.63
C ALA A 665 -17.68 -37.88 36.84
N LEU A 666 -17.30 -38.15 38.10
CA LEU A 666 -16.12 -38.95 38.44
C LEU A 666 -16.30 -40.43 38.05
N ASP A 667 -17.49 -40.99 38.19
CA ASP A 667 -17.77 -42.38 37.84
C ASP A 667 -17.74 -42.60 36.31
N ALA A 668 -18.18 -41.61 35.53
CA ALA A 668 -18.10 -41.62 34.07
C ALA A 668 -16.70 -41.27 33.50
N TRP A 669 -15.84 -40.63 34.30
CA TRP A 669 -14.55 -40.10 33.84
C TRP A 669 -13.58 -41.11 33.20
N PRO A 670 -13.46 -42.36 33.70
CA PRO A 670 -12.58 -43.36 33.08
C PRO A 670 -12.89 -43.64 31.61
N ALA A 671 -14.17 -43.54 31.21
CA ALA A 671 -14.59 -43.72 29.83
C ALA A 671 -13.98 -42.64 28.91
N LEU A 672 -14.03 -41.37 29.33
CA LEU A 672 -13.41 -40.26 28.59
C LEU A 672 -11.88 -40.39 28.57
N GLN A 673 -11.26 -40.76 29.70
CA GLN A 673 -9.81 -40.97 29.77
C GLN A 673 -9.33 -42.05 28.80
N SER A 674 -10.14 -43.10 28.59
CA SER A 674 -9.80 -44.24 27.71
C SER A 674 -9.65 -43.86 26.23
N THR A 675 -10.23 -42.74 25.79
CA THR A 675 -10.03 -42.22 24.43
C THR A 675 -8.57 -41.84 24.16
N GLY A 676 -7.83 -41.52 25.22
CA GLY A 676 -6.47 -41.02 25.17
C GLY A 676 -6.34 -39.59 24.65
N LEU A 677 -7.41 -38.90 24.25
CA LEU A 677 -7.36 -37.50 23.82
C LEU A 677 -6.90 -36.61 24.98
N THR A 678 -6.27 -35.46 24.69
CA THR A 678 -5.98 -34.45 25.71
C THR A 678 -7.32 -33.97 26.28
N LEU A 679 -7.54 -34.21 27.57
CA LEU A 679 -8.87 -34.18 28.19
C LEU A 679 -9.02 -32.98 29.12
N GLY A 680 -9.94 -32.08 28.77
CA GLY A 680 -10.30 -30.93 29.59
C GLY A 680 -11.33 -31.30 30.66
N SER A 681 -11.32 -30.60 31.80
CA SER A 681 -12.30 -30.78 32.88
C SER A 681 -13.75 -30.58 32.40
N PRO A 682 -14.77 -30.98 33.18
CA PRO A 682 -16.09 -30.39 33.03
C PRO A 682 -16.04 -28.86 33.14
N ALA A 683 -16.99 -28.17 32.53
CA ALA A 683 -17.10 -26.72 32.51
C ALA A 683 -18.39 -26.26 33.21
N PRO A 684 -18.38 -26.05 34.55
CA PRO A 684 -19.55 -25.51 35.24
C PRO A 684 -19.95 -24.12 34.73
N ALA A 685 -21.25 -23.83 34.74
CA ALA A 685 -21.79 -22.52 34.36
C ALA A 685 -21.35 -21.42 35.33
N ASN A 686 -21.22 -21.77 36.62
CA ASN A 686 -20.69 -20.88 37.64
C ASN A 686 -19.39 -21.46 38.23
N TYR A 687 -18.26 -20.85 37.86
CA TYR A 687 -16.94 -21.18 38.41
C TYR A 687 -16.91 -21.17 39.95
N TRP A 688 -17.66 -20.28 40.59
CA TRP A 688 -17.67 -20.10 42.05
C TRP A 688 -18.65 -21.02 42.79
N SER A 689 -19.31 -21.95 42.10
CA SER A 689 -20.25 -22.90 42.73
C SER A 689 -19.59 -23.92 43.66
N GLY A 690 -18.27 -24.10 43.55
CA GLY A 690 -17.52 -25.15 44.25
C GLY A 690 -17.56 -26.52 43.56
N TRP A 691 -18.41 -26.72 42.55
CA TRP A 691 -18.54 -27.99 41.82
C TRP A 691 -17.21 -28.41 41.19
N LEU A 692 -16.52 -27.48 40.53
CA LEU A 692 -15.23 -27.77 39.89
C LEU A 692 -14.13 -28.09 40.92
N ASP A 693 -14.13 -27.39 42.07
CA ASP A 693 -13.18 -27.63 43.16
C ASP A 693 -13.34 -29.07 43.71
N GLU A 694 -14.59 -29.50 43.94
CA GLU A 694 -14.90 -30.86 44.39
C GLU A 694 -14.53 -31.92 43.34
N PHE A 695 -14.84 -31.68 42.07
CA PHE A 695 -14.48 -32.59 40.98
C PHE A 695 -12.96 -32.73 40.84
N MET A 696 -12.22 -31.63 40.81
CA MET A 696 -10.76 -31.66 40.68
C MET A 696 -10.09 -32.35 41.87
N THR A 697 -10.62 -32.14 43.08
CA THR A 697 -10.17 -32.85 44.29
C THR A 697 -10.44 -34.35 44.19
N GLY A 698 -11.65 -34.74 43.79
CA GLY A 698 -12.03 -36.14 43.62
C GLY A 698 -11.24 -36.85 42.51
N ALA A 699 -11.00 -36.16 41.39
CA ALA A 699 -10.19 -36.67 40.29
C ALA A 699 -8.74 -36.91 40.72
N ALA A 700 -8.14 -35.96 41.44
CA ALA A 700 -6.79 -36.13 42.01
C ALA A 700 -6.74 -37.30 43.01
N GLY A 701 -7.73 -37.42 43.90
CA GLY A 701 -7.82 -38.52 44.87
C GLY A 701 -7.99 -39.90 44.25
N ARG A 702 -8.60 -39.98 43.06
CA ARG A 702 -8.77 -41.23 42.27
C ARG A 702 -7.61 -41.48 41.28
N GLY A 703 -6.61 -40.60 41.21
CA GLY A 703 -5.50 -40.71 40.26
C GLY A 703 -5.91 -40.47 38.79
N TYR A 704 -7.01 -39.75 38.56
CA TYR A 704 -7.52 -39.47 37.23
C TYR A 704 -6.76 -38.35 36.52
N ARG A 705 -6.69 -38.46 35.19
CA ARG A 705 -6.07 -37.45 34.31
C ARG A 705 -7.07 -36.34 33.99
N VAL A 706 -6.63 -35.11 34.21
CA VAL A 706 -7.24 -33.87 33.70
C VAL A 706 -6.10 -33.01 33.18
N ASP A 707 -6.08 -32.73 31.88
CA ASP A 707 -4.93 -32.08 31.23
C ASP A 707 -5.05 -30.55 31.21
N PHE A 708 -6.27 -30.02 31.09
CA PHE A 708 -6.57 -28.59 31.11
C PHE A 708 -7.92 -28.32 31.78
N ILE A 709 -8.15 -27.07 32.18
CA ILE A 709 -9.37 -26.64 32.87
C ILE A 709 -10.27 -25.89 31.89
N ASN A 710 -11.52 -26.32 31.76
CA ASN A 710 -12.54 -25.64 30.98
C ASN A 710 -13.35 -24.70 31.88
N LEU A 711 -13.60 -23.49 31.39
CA LEU A 711 -14.36 -22.46 32.09
C LEU A 711 -15.36 -21.78 31.16
N HIS A 712 -16.53 -21.42 31.69
CA HIS A 712 -17.49 -20.51 31.08
C HIS A 712 -17.50 -19.20 31.86
N ILE A 713 -17.41 -18.06 31.17
CA ILE A 713 -17.47 -16.73 31.80
C ILE A 713 -18.36 -15.81 30.95
N TYR A 714 -19.51 -15.45 31.50
CA TYR A 714 -20.39 -14.41 30.99
C TYR A 714 -20.39 -13.22 31.95
N PRO A 715 -19.42 -12.29 31.82
CA PRO A 715 -19.33 -11.16 32.73
C PRO A 715 -20.45 -10.17 32.44
N ASP A 716 -20.71 -9.27 33.40
CA ASP A 716 -21.45 -8.06 33.08
C ASP A 716 -20.57 -7.15 32.21
N TRP A 717 -20.60 -7.35 30.91
CA TRP A 717 -19.76 -6.65 29.93
C TRP A 717 -20.08 -5.15 29.78
N THR A 718 -21.11 -4.65 30.46
CA THR A 718 -21.39 -3.22 30.57
C THR A 718 -20.66 -2.56 31.75
N ASN A 719 -20.13 -3.37 32.68
CA ASN A 719 -19.37 -2.90 33.83
C ASN A 719 -17.93 -2.53 33.41
N PRO A 720 -17.43 -1.34 33.78
CA PRO A 720 -16.03 -0.96 33.56
C PRO A 720 -15.01 -1.97 34.11
N GLY A 721 -15.37 -2.76 35.13
CA GLY A 721 -14.55 -3.81 35.75
C GLY A 721 -14.60 -5.19 35.08
N ALA A 722 -15.40 -5.40 34.02
CA ALA A 722 -15.65 -6.71 33.42
C ALA A 722 -14.37 -7.44 32.96
N ILE A 723 -13.38 -6.69 32.45
CA ILE A 723 -12.11 -7.25 31.98
C ILE A 723 -11.29 -7.80 33.16
N GLU A 724 -11.35 -7.15 34.32
CA GLU A 724 -10.64 -7.60 35.51
C GLU A 724 -11.38 -8.75 36.21
N GLU A 725 -12.71 -8.84 36.10
CA GLU A 725 -13.49 -10.02 36.49
C GLU A 725 -13.05 -11.26 35.69
N VAL A 726 -12.96 -11.13 34.36
CA VAL A 726 -12.48 -12.21 33.47
C VAL A 726 -11.04 -12.58 33.84
N ARG A 727 -10.14 -11.59 33.94
CA ARG A 727 -8.73 -11.83 34.31
C ARG A 727 -8.60 -12.52 35.67
N GLY A 728 -9.32 -12.05 36.68
CA GLY A 728 -9.26 -12.56 38.05
C GLY A 728 -9.75 -14.00 38.14
N THR A 729 -10.84 -14.33 37.45
CA THR A 729 -11.38 -15.69 37.39
C THR A 729 -10.39 -16.66 36.72
N LEU A 730 -9.81 -16.27 35.59
CA LEU A 730 -8.80 -17.08 34.88
C LEU A 730 -7.53 -17.26 35.72
N ALA A 731 -7.10 -16.21 36.42
CA ALA A 731 -5.92 -16.26 37.29
C ALA A 731 -6.16 -17.15 38.52
N ASP A 732 -7.34 -17.10 39.15
CA ASP A 732 -7.69 -17.95 40.29
C ASP A 732 -7.67 -19.44 39.91
N ALA A 733 -8.32 -19.80 38.80
CA ALA A 733 -8.32 -21.17 38.29
C ALA A 733 -6.90 -21.68 37.99
N TRP A 734 -6.07 -20.85 37.36
CA TRP A 734 -4.68 -21.20 37.10
C TRP A 734 -3.86 -21.35 38.38
N ASN A 735 -4.01 -20.45 39.35
CA ASN A 735 -3.30 -20.52 40.65
C ASN A 735 -3.70 -21.75 41.47
N LYS A 736 -4.96 -22.20 41.41
CA LYS A 736 -5.42 -23.38 42.14
C LYS A 736 -4.82 -24.68 41.60
N TRP A 737 -4.87 -24.89 40.28
CA TRP A 737 -4.54 -26.20 39.70
C TRP A 737 -3.28 -26.23 38.85
N HIS A 738 -2.69 -25.07 38.52
CA HIS A 738 -1.50 -24.92 37.67
C HIS A 738 -1.59 -25.69 36.35
N LYS A 739 -2.80 -25.78 35.80
CA LYS A 739 -3.09 -26.41 34.51
C LYS A 739 -3.42 -25.35 33.48
N PRO A 740 -3.18 -25.61 32.18
CA PRO A 740 -3.63 -24.71 31.13
C PRO A 740 -5.13 -24.45 31.19
N ILE A 741 -5.53 -23.24 30.84
CA ILE A 741 -6.93 -22.80 30.88
C ILE A 741 -7.49 -22.71 29.47
N TRP A 742 -8.68 -23.28 29.29
CA TRP A 742 -9.52 -23.14 28.12
C TRP A 742 -10.80 -22.42 28.53
N LEU A 743 -10.98 -21.20 28.04
CA LEU A 743 -12.22 -20.44 28.22
C LEU A 743 -13.19 -20.84 27.11
N THR A 744 -13.91 -21.94 27.29
CA THR A 744 -14.73 -22.55 26.24
C THR A 744 -15.96 -21.73 25.90
N GLU A 745 -16.43 -20.88 26.80
CA GLU A 745 -17.49 -19.92 26.50
C GLU A 745 -17.22 -18.54 27.08
N ILE A 746 -17.22 -17.54 26.20
CA ILE A 746 -17.29 -16.12 26.55
C ILE A 746 -18.05 -15.35 25.47
N GLY A 747 -18.89 -14.40 25.87
CA GLY A 747 -19.64 -13.57 24.94
C GLY A 747 -20.34 -12.42 25.64
N THR A 748 -20.95 -11.54 24.86
CA THR A 748 -21.75 -10.42 25.37
C THR A 748 -23.20 -10.87 25.52
N VAL A 749 -23.42 -11.80 26.43
CA VAL A 749 -24.75 -12.29 26.80
C VAL A 749 -25.38 -11.30 27.79
N ASP A 750 -26.63 -10.94 27.55
CA ASP A 750 -27.45 -10.16 28.48
C ASP A 750 -27.85 -11.07 29.64
N THR A 751 -27.17 -10.89 30.77
CA THR A 751 -27.40 -11.68 31.98
C THR A 751 -28.47 -11.08 32.88
N SER A 752 -29.17 -10.01 32.49
CA SER A 752 -30.13 -9.29 33.33
C SER A 752 -31.26 -10.16 33.91
N ALA A 753 -31.59 -11.25 33.23
CA ALA A 753 -32.55 -12.24 33.69
C ALA A 753 -32.06 -13.07 34.91
N TRP A 754 -30.74 -13.13 35.13
CA TRP A 754 -30.10 -14.01 36.13
C TRP A 754 -29.25 -13.24 37.14
N LYS A 755 -28.70 -12.08 36.75
CA LYS A 755 -27.97 -11.13 37.62
C LYS A 755 -28.10 -9.68 37.11
N PRO A 756 -28.17 -8.67 38.00
CA PRO A 756 -28.21 -7.26 37.59
C PRO A 756 -26.98 -6.85 36.74
N MET A 757 -27.19 -6.00 35.74
CA MET A 757 -26.14 -5.40 34.92
C MET A 757 -25.94 -3.91 35.25
N TYR A 758 -24.69 -3.44 35.20
CA TYR A 758 -24.26 -2.09 35.56
C TYR A 758 -24.84 -1.02 34.63
N GLY A 759 -24.88 -1.31 33.33
CA GLY A 759 -25.42 -0.43 32.30
C GLY A 759 -26.37 -1.17 31.37
N THR A 760 -27.04 -0.41 30.51
CA THR A 760 -27.92 -0.97 29.49
C THR A 760 -27.10 -1.65 28.39
N PRO A 761 -27.37 -2.93 28.06
CA PRO A 761 -26.78 -3.60 26.91
C PRO A 761 -26.91 -2.77 25.63
N SER A 762 -25.79 -2.55 24.94
CA SER A 762 -25.77 -1.82 23.67
C SER A 762 -24.66 -2.33 22.76
N GLN A 763 -24.81 -2.06 21.46
CA GLN A 763 -23.78 -2.39 20.48
C GLN A 763 -22.42 -1.76 20.83
N SER A 764 -22.40 -0.48 21.22
CA SER A 764 -21.16 0.22 21.57
C SER A 764 -20.44 -0.42 22.77
N ALA A 765 -21.18 -0.83 23.80
CA ALA A 765 -20.59 -1.51 24.95
C ALA A 765 -20.06 -2.91 24.59
N ALA A 766 -20.74 -3.63 23.70
CA ALA A 766 -20.30 -4.95 23.24
C ALA A 766 -19.04 -4.85 22.36
N ASP A 767 -19.00 -3.88 21.44
CA ASP A 767 -17.85 -3.55 20.62
C ASP A 767 -16.64 -3.17 21.50
N THR A 768 -16.86 -2.38 22.55
CA THR A 768 -15.82 -2.00 23.52
C THR A 768 -15.29 -3.21 24.30
N PHE A 769 -16.19 -4.11 24.72
CA PHE A 769 -15.80 -5.30 25.49
C PHE A 769 -14.97 -6.26 24.64
N ILE A 770 -15.42 -6.60 23.42
CA ILE A 770 -14.72 -7.56 22.55
C ILE A 770 -13.32 -7.05 22.16
N GLN A 771 -13.18 -5.75 21.95
CA GLN A 771 -11.90 -5.09 21.67
C GLN A 771 -10.91 -5.15 22.84
N LYS A 772 -11.37 -5.35 24.08
CA LYS A 772 -10.51 -5.44 25.27
C LYS A 772 -10.25 -6.89 25.69
N VAL A 773 -11.27 -7.74 25.63
CA VAL A 773 -11.18 -9.12 26.12
C VAL A 773 -10.38 -10.02 25.19
N VAL A 774 -10.46 -9.83 23.87
CA VAL A 774 -9.68 -10.61 22.91
C VAL A 774 -8.18 -10.39 23.11
N PRO A 775 -7.65 -9.14 23.15
CA PRO A 775 -6.24 -8.92 23.46
C PRO A 775 -5.82 -9.43 24.84
N LEU A 776 -6.68 -9.37 25.86
CA LEU A 776 -6.41 -9.97 27.17
C LEU A 776 -6.11 -11.47 27.02
N LEU A 777 -7.05 -12.21 26.41
CA LEU A 777 -6.96 -13.67 26.30
C LEU A 777 -5.78 -14.12 25.44
N GLU A 778 -5.46 -13.37 24.38
CA GLU A 778 -4.29 -13.64 23.55
C GLU A 778 -2.97 -13.51 24.34
N ASN A 779 -2.88 -12.52 25.24
CA ASN A 779 -1.65 -12.21 25.99
C ASN A 779 -1.47 -13.01 27.29
N LEU A 780 -2.51 -13.67 27.83
CA LEU A 780 -2.37 -14.50 29.03
C LEU A 780 -1.65 -15.82 28.70
N PRO A 781 -0.46 -16.11 29.26
CA PRO A 781 0.34 -17.27 28.86
C PRO A 781 -0.28 -18.61 29.30
N TYR A 782 -1.06 -18.60 30.38
CA TYR A 782 -1.76 -19.78 30.89
C TYR A 782 -3.11 -20.03 30.20
N VAL A 783 -3.62 -19.08 29.42
CA VAL A 783 -4.78 -19.30 28.55
C VAL A 783 -4.27 -19.95 27.27
N GLN A 784 -4.58 -21.23 27.09
CA GLN A 784 -4.22 -21.99 25.91
C GLN A 784 -5.22 -21.82 24.79
N ARG A 785 -6.51 -21.74 25.11
CA ARG A 785 -7.58 -21.51 24.13
C ARG A 785 -8.73 -20.73 24.73
N TYR A 786 -9.49 -20.04 23.89
CA TYR A 786 -10.76 -19.43 24.25
C TYR A 786 -11.73 -19.50 23.08
N ALA A 787 -13.02 -19.59 23.34
CA ALA A 787 -14.05 -19.66 22.32
C ALA A 787 -15.16 -18.63 22.53
N TRP A 788 -15.41 -17.83 21.49
CA TRP A 788 -16.51 -16.86 21.52
C TRP A 788 -17.84 -17.58 21.35
N PHE A 789 -18.77 -17.32 22.26
CA PHE A 789 -20.12 -17.88 22.21
C PHE A 789 -20.93 -17.16 21.13
N ALA A 790 -21.18 -17.87 20.02
CA ALA A 790 -21.87 -17.33 18.85
C ALA A 790 -23.11 -18.14 18.47
N ASP A 791 -23.60 -19.02 19.35
CA ASP A 791 -24.67 -19.94 19.01
C ASP A 791 -26.06 -19.33 19.09
N ASN A 792 -26.83 -19.48 18.02
CA ASN A 792 -28.20 -19.00 17.83
C ASN A 792 -28.51 -17.54 18.27
N CYS A 793 -27.50 -16.66 18.28
CA CYS A 793 -27.66 -15.31 18.82
C CYS A 793 -28.39 -14.31 17.92
N SER A 794 -28.60 -14.63 16.66
CA SER A 794 -29.30 -13.73 15.73
C SER A 794 -30.82 -13.78 15.97
N GLY A 795 -31.38 -12.69 16.53
CA GLY A 795 -32.83 -12.57 16.76
C GLY A 795 -33.30 -12.94 18.18
N THR A 796 -32.40 -13.39 19.06
CA THR A 796 -32.67 -13.59 20.48
C THR A 796 -32.21 -12.38 21.30
N PRO A 797 -33.07 -11.70 22.08
CA PRO A 797 -32.68 -10.54 22.87
C PRO A 797 -31.48 -10.79 23.79
N THR A 798 -31.38 -12.01 24.33
CA THR A 798 -30.40 -12.43 25.32
C THR A 798 -28.96 -12.47 24.81
N CYS A 799 -28.69 -12.78 23.54
CA CYS A 799 -27.30 -12.83 23.05
C CYS A 799 -27.07 -12.17 21.68
N GLN A 800 -28.02 -11.36 21.19
CA GLN A 800 -27.90 -10.59 19.94
C GLN A 800 -26.57 -9.84 19.79
N TYR A 801 -26.04 -9.30 20.89
CA TYR A 801 -24.77 -8.57 20.88
C TYR A 801 -23.54 -9.48 20.71
N SER A 802 -23.66 -10.80 20.92
CA SER A 802 -22.59 -11.77 20.70
C SER A 802 -22.43 -12.20 19.23
N THR A 803 -23.34 -11.75 18.34
CA THR A 803 -23.36 -12.17 16.93
C THR A 803 -22.17 -11.62 16.12
N LEU A 804 -21.42 -12.52 15.46
CA LEU A 804 -20.25 -12.18 14.63
C LEU A 804 -20.60 -11.81 13.17
N TYR A 805 -21.72 -12.29 12.65
CA TYR A 805 -22.16 -12.05 11.27
C TYR A 805 -23.58 -11.49 11.21
N ASP A 806 -23.81 -10.49 10.37
CA ASP A 806 -25.15 -9.95 10.12
C ASP A 806 -26.01 -10.88 9.24
N SER A 807 -27.23 -10.46 8.93
CA SER A 807 -28.17 -11.21 8.08
C SER A 807 -27.76 -11.27 6.61
N ALA A 808 -26.78 -10.47 6.18
CA ALA A 808 -26.21 -10.47 4.83
C ALA A 808 -24.89 -11.27 4.76
N ASP A 809 -24.61 -12.08 5.79
CA ASP A 809 -23.39 -12.88 5.93
C ASP A 809 -22.09 -12.06 5.93
N GLN A 810 -22.15 -10.77 6.29
CA GLN A 810 -20.96 -9.94 6.50
C GLN A 810 -20.56 -9.91 7.97
N LEU A 811 -19.25 -9.78 8.25
CA LEU A 811 -18.78 -9.57 9.62
C LEU A 811 -19.41 -8.29 10.18
N THR A 812 -20.00 -8.39 11.37
CA THR A 812 -20.42 -7.21 12.13
C THR A 812 -19.18 -6.42 12.60
N SER A 813 -19.36 -5.21 13.13
CA SER A 813 -18.26 -4.47 13.79
C SER A 813 -17.54 -5.31 14.86
N ARG A 814 -18.29 -6.18 15.56
CA ARG A 814 -17.77 -7.14 16.54
C ARG A 814 -17.09 -8.32 15.89
N GLY A 815 -17.68 -8.87 14.84
CA GLY A 815 -17.04 -9.90 14.00
C GLY A 815 -15.66 -9.44 13.52
N ALA A 816 -15.56 -8.20 13.05
CA ALA A 816 -14.31 -7.59 12.64
C ALA A 816 -13.34 -7.39 13.82
N ALA A 817 -13.82 -6.94 14.98
CA ALA A 817 -13.00 -6.79 16.18
C ALA A 817 -12.46 -8.13 16.72
N PHE A 818 -13.30 -9.16 16.72
CA PHE A 818 -12.92 -10.54 17.05
C PHE A 818 -11.86 -11.08 16.09
N ALA A 819 -12.07 -10.87 14.78
CA ALA A 819 -11.14 -11.29 13.74
C ALA A 819 -9.79 -10.57 13.83
N ALA A 820 -9.79 -9.24 14.03
CA ALA A 820 -8.60 -8.40 13.97
C ALA A 820 -7.56 -8.68 15.08
N GLY A 821 -7.99 -9.03 16.30
CA GLY A 821 -7.08 -9.36 17.41
C GLY A 821 -6.04 -8.29 17.76
N LYS A 822 -6.25 -7.02 17.38
CA LYS A 822 -5.27 -5.95 17.61
C LYS A 822 -5.26 -5.51 19.08
N PRO A 823 -4.09 -5.25 19.69
CA PRO A 823 -4.03 -4.68 21.03
C PRO A 823 -4.65 -3.29 21.05
N ILE A 824 -5.62 -3.06 21.93
CA ILE A 824 -5.85 -1.71 22.47
C ILE A 824 -4.88 -1.56 23.64
N GLY A 825 -4.15 -0.44 23.66
CA GLY A 825 -3.05 -0.18 24.59
C GLY A 825 -3.44 -0.20 26.07
N PRO A 826 -2.53 0.16 26.97
CA PRO A 826 -2.57 -0.27 28.37
C PRO A 826 -3.53 0.57 29.24
N ALA A 827 -4.80 0.66 28.88
CA ALA A 827 -5.82 1.26 29.73
C ALA A 827 -6.08 0.36 30.95
N GLY A 828 -6.09 0.92 32.16
CA GLY A 828 -6.18 0.15 33.39
C GLY A 828 -5.49 0.83 34.58
N ARG A 829 -5.46 0.13 35.72
CA ARG A 829 -4.79 0.58 36.94
C ARG A 829 -3.43 -0.10 37.06
N PHE A 830 -2.39 0.70 37.25
CA PHE A 830 -1.01 0.20 37.27
C PHE A 830 -0.18 0.86 38.35
N ARG A 831 0.81 0.12 38.82
CA ARG A 831 2.07 0.67 39.31
C ARG A 831 3.04 0.72 38.13
N ILE A 832 3.68 1.87 37.94
CA ILE A 832 4.58 2.11 36.81
C ILE A 832 6.01 1.96 37.33
N VAL A 833 6.62 0.79 37.11
CA VAL A 833 7.92 0.39 37.69
C VAL A 833 9.04 0.62 36.70
N ASN A 834 10.15 1.24 37.12
CA ASN A 834 11.24 1.57 36.20
C ASN A 834 12.02 0.32 35.77
N LYS A 835 12.42 0.21 34.50
CA LYS A 835 13.21 -0.94 34.02
C LYS A 835 14.63 -0.91 34.54
N ALA A 836 15.31 0.23 34.47
CA ALA A 836 16.70 0.35 34.93
C ALA A 836 16.83 0.20 36.46
N GLN A 837 15.74 0.48 37.20
CA GLN A 837 15.64 0.28 38.64
C GLN A 837 14.32 -0.45 38.98
N PRO A 838 14.26 -1.79 38.86
CA PRO A 838 13.01 -2.57 39.01
C PRO A 838 12.45 -2.58 40.45
N VAL A 839 13.17 -1.97 41.39
CA VAL A 839 12.76 -1.83 42.79
C VAL A 839 12.06 -0.51 43.07
N VAL A 840 11.92 0.41 42.10
CA VAL A 840 11.22 1.69 42.28
C VAL A 840 10.01 1.84 41.35
N ALA A 841 8.96 2.49 41.86
CA ALA A 841 7.74 2.81 41.14
C ALA A 841 7.51 4.33 41.08
N LEU A 842 6.85 4.78 40.01
CA LEU A 842 6.41 6.16 39.84
C LEU A 842 5.42 6.53 40.95
N HIS A 843 5.71 7.62 41.64
CA HIS A 843 5.05 8.04 42.87
C HIS A 843 4.69 9.52 42.76
N ALA A 844 3.39 9.84 42.89
CA ALA A 844 2.96 11.21 43.16
C ALA A 844 3.24 11.53 44.64
N ALA A 845 4.28 12.30 44.92
CA ALA A 845 4.79 12.51 46.26
C ALA A 845 3.95 13.54 47.05
N GLY A 846 4.10 13.58 48.37
CA GLY A 846 3.28 14.46 49.23
C GLY A 846 3.67 15.94 49.17
N GLU A 847 4.86 16.23 48.67
CA GLU A 847 5.43 17.56 48.55
C GLU A 847 4.69 18.38 47.48
N ALA A 848 4.42 19.64 47.80
CA ALA A 848 3.74 20.54 46.88
C ALA A 848 4.61 20.87 45.64
N TYR A 849 3.96 20.96 44.49
CA TYR A 849 4.48 21.54 43.25
C TYR A 849 3.55 22.67 42.81
N GLY A 850 3.98 23.92 42.98
CA GLY A 850 3.13 25.08 42.73
C GLY A 850 1.96 25.18 43.72
N SER A 851 0.85 25.81 43.30
CA SER A 851 -0.30 26.06 44.18
C SER A 851 -1.21 24.85 44.40
N ASN A 852 -1.38 24.00 43.38
CA ASN A 852 -2.38 22.92 43.39
C ASN A 852 -1.85 21.56 42.90
N GLY A 853 -0.52 21.41 42.73
CA GLY A 853 0.11 20.19 42.24
C GLY A 853 1.01 19.51 43.27
N HIS A 854 1.45 18.30 42.92
CA HIS A 854 2.34 17.47 43.73
C HIS A 854 3.62 17.13 42.95
N GLN A 855 4.75 17.01 43.65
CA GLN A 855 6.00 16.50 43.08
C GLN A 855 5.79 15.05 42.60
N VAL A 856 6.56 14.63 41.59
CA VAL A 856 6.60 13.22 41.16
C VAL A 856 8.03 12.70 41.28
N ALA A 857 8.18 11.49 41.80
CA ALA A 857 9.46 10.82 41.99
C ALA A 857 9.34 9.31 41.68
N ALA A 858 10.48 8.62 41.61
CA ALA A 858 10.54 7.16 41.63
C ALA A 858 10.97 6.72 43.03
N THR A 859 10.15 5.91 43.71
CA THR A 859 10.38 5.51 45.12
C THR A 859 10.22 4.01 45.30
N PRO A 860 10.68 3.38 46.41
CA PRO A 860 10.64 1.93 46.56
C PRO A 860 9.25 1.33 46.30
N ALA A 861 9.17 0.43 45.33
CA ALA A 861 7.93 -0.23 44.91
C ALA A 861 7.32 -1.11 46.01
N SER A 862 8.11 -1.47 47.02
CA SER A 862 7.69 -2.22 48.22
C SER A 862 6.73 -1.42 49.12
N TRP A 863 6.66 -0.09 48.98
CA TRP A 863 5.73 0.73 49.76
C TRP A 863 4.27 0.42 49.42
N GLY A 864 3.96 0.18 48.13
CA GLY A 864 2.65 -0.29 47.69
C GLY A 864 1.49 0.67 47.95
N TRP A 865 1.79 1.93 48.26
CA TRP A 865 0.82 2.97 48.61
C TRP A 865 -0.05 3.38 47.41
N ASP A 866 -1.21 3.98 47.68
CA ASP A 866 -2.12 4.46 46.63
C ASP A 866 -1.50 5.57 45.78
N GLN A 867 -0.55 6.34 46.34
CA GLN A 867 0.23 7.35 45.63
C GLN A 867 1.19 6.76 44.57
N GLN A 868 1.43 5.44 44.58
CA GLN A 868 2.18 4.72 43.53
C GLN A 868 1.25 4.08 42.49
N ARG A 869 -0.07 4.27 42.60
CA ARG A 869 -1.06 3.69 41.69
C ARG A 869 -1.62 4.75 40.75
N TRP A 870 -1.68 4.40 39.48
CA TRP A 870 -2.05 5.28 38.39
C TRP A 870 -3.13 4.64 37.53
N GLN A 871 -4.16 5.40 37.20
CA GLN A 871 -5.16 5.04 36.21
C GLN A 871 -4.73 5.56 34.85
N ILE A 872 -4.41 4.66 33.92
CA ILE A 872 -4.20 4.99 32.51
C ILE A 872 -5.54 4.88 31.80
N SER A 873 -5.98 5.96 31.17
CA SER A 873 -7.25 6.04 30.45
C SER A 873 -7.06 6.62 29.06
N GLU A 874 -7.71 6.03 28.06
CA GLU A 874 -7.67 6.53 26.69
C GLU A 874 -8.28 7.92 26.59
N ALA A 875 -7.63 8.81 25.84
CA ALA A 875 -8.03 10.20 25.60
C ALA A 875 -8.35 10.48 24.12
N GLY A 876 -8.31 9.47 23.26
CA GLY A 876 -8.50 9.58 21.80
C GLY A 876 -7.21 9.91 21.04
N GLY A 877 -7.19 9.62 19.73
CA GLY A 877 -6.07 9.95 18.85
C GLY A 877 -4.74 9.25 19.16
N GLY A 878 -4.77 8.10 19.86
CA GLY A 878 -3.57 7.37 20.29
C GLY A 878 -2.90 7.89 21.57
N TYR A 879 -3.56 8.81 22.28
CA TYR A 879 -3.06 9.38 23.55
C TYR A 879 -3.84 8.89 24.76
N TYR A 880 -3.17 8.92 25.90
CA TYR A 880 -3.67 8.50 27.20
C TYR A 880 -3.51 9.61 28.25
N THR A 881 -4.38 9.60 29.24
CA THR A 881 -4.20 10.32 30.50
C THR A 881 -3.69 9.34 31.56
N VAL A 882 -2.83 9.81 32.45
CA VAL A 882 -2.26 9.01 33.56
C VAL A 882 -2.65 9.70 34.86
N SER A 883 -3.78 9.28 35.44
CA SER A 883 -4.40 9.92 36.61
C SER A 883 -3.90 9.30 37.90
N SER A 884 -3.55 10.12 38.89
CA SER A 884 -3.12 9.63 40.21
C SER A 884 -4.31 9.07 40.97
N LEU A 885 -4.14 7.89 41.60
CA LEU A 885 -5.14 7.35 42.52
C LEU A 885 -4.93 7.82 43.96
N GLY A 886 -3.69 8.14 44.36
CA GLY A 886 -3.40 8.70 45.68
C GLY A 886 -3.80 10.17 45.84
N TYR A 887 -3.90 10.92 44.73
CA TYR A 887 -4.41 12.29 44.68
C TYR A 887 -5.48 12.42 43.58
N PRO A 888 -6.73 12.00 43.87
CA PRO A 888 -7.81 12.01 42.89
C PRO A 888 -8.02 13.40 42.26
N GLY A 889 -8.25 13.43 40.95
CA GLY A 889 -8.40 14.67 40.19
C GLY A 889 -7.09 15.25 39.65
N THR A 890 -5.94 14.65 39.96
CA THR A 890 -4.64 15.01 39.39
C THR A 890 -4.15 14.04 38.32
N ARG A 891 -3.34 14.52 37.38
CA ARG A 891 -2.76 13.78 36.26
C ARG A 891 -1.25 14.03 36.17
N LEU A 892 -0.51 13.01 35.75
CA LEU A 892 0.88 13.15 35.38
C LEU A 892 1.03 14.19 34.27
N THR A 893 1.81 15.23 34.54
CA THR A 893 1.89 16.43 33.71
C THR A 893 3.35 16.81 33.49
N THR A 894 3.73 17.08 32.24
CA THR A 894 5.03 17.71 31.95
C THR A 894 4.92 19.22 32.13
N THR A 895 5.74 19.77 33.03
CA THR A 895 5.69 21.20 33.38
C THR A 895 6.42 22.07 32.36
N GLY A 896 6.29 23.39 32.48
CA GLY A 896 7.12 24.34 31.74
C GLY A 896 8.51 24.59 32.34
N ASP A 897 8.76 24.08 33.55
CA ASP A 897 9.98 24.35 34.30
C ASP A 897 11.12 23.43 33.86
N ALA A 898 12.31 24.01 33.68
CA ALA A 898 13.49 23.25 33.31
C ALA A 898 13.92 22.29 34.44
N TYR A 899 14.28 21.07 34.06
CA TYR A 899 14.97 20.14 34.95
C TYR A 899 16.49 20.40 34.89
N PRO A 900 17.20 20.54 36.03
CA PRO A 900 18.65 20.79 36.04
C PRO A 900 19.44 19.72 35.29
N GLY A 901 20.52 20.10 34.58
CA GLY A 901 21.41 19.15 33.93
C GLY A 901 21.22 18.91 32.42
N GLY A 902 20.39 19.71 31.72
CA GLY A 902 20.37 19.71 30.25
C GLY A 902 19.29 20.60 29.63
N THR A 903 19.60 21.22 28.47
CA THR A 903 18.63 22.01 27.69
C THR A 903 17.54 21.09 27.11
N GLY A 904 16.27 21.44 27.33
CA GLY A 904 15.12 20.65 26.82
C GLY A 904 14.63 19.54 27.76
N ASN A 905 15.15 19.46 28.98
CA ASN A 905 14.61 18.59 30.03
C ASN A 905 13.61 19.36 30.90
N TYR A 906 12.49 18.73 31.26
CA TYR A 906 11.40 19.36 31.98
C TYR A 906 11.05 18.61 33.27
N ARG A 907 10.67 19.36 34.30
CA ARG A 907 10.14 18.77 35.54
C ARG A 907 8.77 18.15 35.30
N LEU A 908 8.42 17.17 36.12
CA LEU A 908 7.13 16.49 36.10
C LEU A 908 6.37 16.75 37.40
N SER A 909 5.06 16.84 37.31
CA SER A 909 4.17 16.97 38.47
C SER A 909 2.91 16.12 38.32
N ALA A 910 2.22 15.87 39.43
CA ALA A 910 0.83 15.44 39.41
C ALA A 910 -0.03 16.68 39.66
N ALA A 911 -0.66 17.20 38.61
CA ALA A 911 -1.38 18.48 38.62
C ALA A 911 -2.87 18.28 38.32
N PRO A 912 -3.77 19.20 38.74
CA PRO A 912 -5.20 19.09 38.48
C PRO A 912 -5.50 18.91 37.00
N ALA A 913 -6.49 18.08 36.68
CA ALA A 913 -6.88 17.85 35.30
C ALA A 913 -7.33 19.15 34.62
N ASP A 914 -6.66 19.54 33.54
CA ASP A 914 -6.98 20.73 32.73
C ASP A 914 -7.30 20.39 31.27
N GLY A 915 -7.04 19.13 30.86
CA GLY A 915 -7.30 18.65 29.49
C GLY A 915 -6.28 19.11 28.46
N GLY A 916 -5.20 19.79 28.87
CA GLY A 916 -4.16 20.27 27.98
C GLY A 916 -3.21 19.16 27.51
N ASP A 917 -2.51 19.42 26.40
CA ASP A 917 -1.55 18.49 25.80
C ASP A 917 -0.40 18.08 26.75
N ALA A 918 -0.13 18.89 27.78
CA ALA A 918 0.86 18.56 28.82
C ALA A 918 0.45 17.37 29.69
N GLN A 919 -0.83 16.97 29.67
CA GLN A 919 -1.40 15.83 30.40
C GLN A 919 -1.69 14.61 29.51
N LEU A 920 -1.34 14.71 28.21
CA LEU A 920 -1.57 13.66 27.22
C LEU A 920 -0.26 12.94 26.90
N TRP A 921 -0.32 11.61 26.95
CA TRP A 921 0.85 10.74 26.83
C TRP A 921 0.61 9.66 25.77
N GLN A 922 1.55 9.49 24.85
CA GLN A 922 1.64 8.25 24.08
C GLN A 922 2.26 7.18 24.98
N VAL A 923 1.62 6.02 25.08
CA VAL A 923 2.14 4.89 25.82
C VAL A 923 2.64 3.85 24.82
N VAL A 924 3.92 3.94 24.50
CA VAL A 924 4.57 3.17 23.43
C VAL A 924 5.14 1.88 24.00
N LYS A 925 4.63 0.73 23.56
CA LYS A 925 5.17 -0.58 23.95
C LYS A 925 6.52 -0.81 23.27
N THR A 926 7.53 -1.19 24.03
CA THR A 926 8.85 -1.58 23.52
C THR A 926 8.85 -3.06 23.14
N SER A 927 9.80 -3.47 22.28
CA SER A 927 9.89 -4.85 21.77
C SER A 927 10.12 -5.90 22.86
N ASP A 928 10.68 -5.51 24.00
CA ASP A 928 10.93 -6.34 25.18
C ASP A 928 9.78 -6.32 26.21
N GLY A 929 8.63 -5.72 25.88
CA GLY A 929 7.42 -5.78 26.69
C GLY A 929 7.26 -4.68 27.75
N TYR A 930 8.19 -3.72 27.82
CA TYR A 930 8.07 -2.50 28.63
C TYR A 930 7.31 -1.40 27.87
N TYR A 931 7.16 -0.24 28.51
CA TYR A 931 6.46 0.91 27.96
C TYR A 931 7.25 2.20 28.14
N ARG A 932 7.16 3.08 27.15
CA ARG A 932 7.66 4.45 27.19
C ARG A 932 6.48 5.40 27.20
N LEU A 933 6.49 6.39 28.08
CA LEU A 933 5.45 7.41 28.17
C LEU A 933 6.00 8.69 27.55
N ILE A 934 5.50 9.09 26.38
CA ILE A 934 5.96 10.26 25.62
C ILE A 934 4.89 11.36 25.68
N ASN A 935 5.26 12.52 26.22
CA ASN A 935 4.35 13.64 26.40
C ASN A 935 4.03 14.35 25.09
N LYS A 936 2.75 14.65 24.85
CA LYS A 936 2.29 15.30 23.62
C LYS A 936 2.78 16.74 23.49
N ALA A 937 2.72 17.55 24.56
CA ALA A 937 3.07 18.97 24.48
C ALA A 937 4.57 19.23 24.21
N ARG A 938 5.45 18.33 24.66
CA ARG A 938 6.90 18.57 24.66
C ARG A 938 7.71 17.53 23.87
N GLY A 939 7.10 16.42 23.47
CA GLY A 939 7.80 15.31 22.80
C GLY A 939 8.84 14.61 23.68
N THR A 940 8.81 14.82 25.00
CA THR A 940 9.75 14.24 25.95
C THR A 940 9.23 12.94 26.57
N ALA A 941 10.13 12.01 26.86
CA ALA A 941 9.83 10.74 27.51
C ALA A 941 10.03 10.83 29.03
N LEU A 942 9.14 10.18 29.78
CA LEU A 942 9.27 9.96 31.22
C LEU A 942 10.54 9.16 31.53
N GLN A 943 11.47 9.75 32.29
CA GLN A 943 12.74 9.15 32.68
C GLN A 943 12.94 9.19 34.20
N SER A 944 13.49 8.12 34.78
CA SER A 944 14.11 8.17 36.11
C SER A 944 15.57 8.63 35.99
N THR A 945 15.96 9.69 36.70
CA THR A 945 17.24 10.38 36.45
C THR A 945 18.42 9.79 37.22
N PHE A 946 18.17 8.84 38.13
CA PHE A 946 19.14 8.29 39.10
C PHE A 946 19.73 9.32 40.08
N GLU A 947 19.25 10.55 40.06
CA GLU A 947 19.60 11.57 41.04
C GLU A 947 18.78 11.36 42.30
N ALA A 948 19.45 11.33 43.46
CA ALA A 948 18.83 11.07 44.76
C ALA A 948 17.70 12.08 45.06
N TYR A 949 16.49 11.58 45.31
CA TYR A 949 15.34 12.38 45.72
C TYR A 949 15.31 12.53 47.24
N ASN A 950 15.23 13.76 47.74
CA ASN A 950 15.25 14.09 49.19
C ASN A 950 16.42 13.47 49.97
N GLY A 951 17.60 13.36 49.35
CA GLY A 951 18.79 12.80 49.98
C GLY A 951 18.72 11.29 50.27
N ARG A 952 17.70 10.59 49.76
CA ARG A 952 17.57 9.14 49.89
C ARG A 952 18.31 8.41 48.77
N THR A 953 18.94 7.29 49.09
CA THR A 953 19.66 6.46 48.13
C THR A 953 18.75 5.46 47.39
N ASP A 954 17.51 5.28 47.85
CA ASP A 954 16.49 4.36 47.33
C ASP A 954 15.33 5.08 46.62
N SER A 955 15.41 6.41 46.47
CA SER A 955 14.43 7.23 45.77
C SER A 955 15.12 8.17 44.79
N TYR A 956 14.54 8.37 43.63
CA TYR A 956 15.15 9.12 42.54
C TYR A 956 14.20 10.14 41.93
N HIS A 957 14.76 11.25 41.45
CA HIS A 957 14.01 12.22 40.67
C HIS A 957 13.52 11.60 39.35
N VAL A 958 12.45 12.18 38.81
CA VAL A 958 11.99 11.89 37.45
C VAL A 958 11.90 13.17 36.63
N ALA A 959 12.10 13.06 35.32
CA ALA A 959 12.08 14.17 34.39
C ALA A 959 11.51 13.75 33.04
N GLY A 960 10.98 14.72 32.29
CA GLY A 960 10.73 14.59 30.86
C GLY A 960 12.01 14.93 30.10
N THR A 961 12.59 13.95 29.41
CA THR A 961 13.87 14.10 28.67
C THR A 961 13.69 13.72 27.19
N SER A 962 14.69 13.96 26.33
CA SER A 962 14.58 13.65 24.89
C SER A 962 14.10 12.22 24.64
N ALA A 963 13.03 12.08 23.86
CA ALA A 963 12.51 10.77 23.46
C ALA A 963 13.45 10.01 22.48
N SER A 964 14.54 10.62 22.03
CA SER A 964 15.55 9.94 21.20
C SER A 964 16.49 9.02 21.98
N PHE A 965 16.62 9.17 23.30
CA PHE A 965 17.59 8.39 24.10
C PHE A 965 17.23 6.91 24.27
N ALA A 966 15.93 6.57 24.17
CA ALA A 966 15.38 5.20 24.12
C ALA A 966 16.18 4.15 24.94
N ASN A 967 16.31 4.38 26.24
CA ASN A 967 17.10 3.55 27.15
C ASN A 967 16.24 2.96 28.30
N ASP A 968 16.87 2.15 29.15
CA ASP A 968 16.18 1.50 30.26
C ASP A 968 15.67 2.49 31.32
N GLN A 969 16.28 3.68 31.47
CA GLN A 969 15.80 4.71 32.39
C GLN A 969 14.48 5.32 31.93
N GLN A 970 14.19 5.29 30.62
CA GLN A 970 12.94 5.74 30.00
C GLN A 970 11.92 4.60 29.79
N SER A 971 12.25 3.38 30.20
CA SER A 971 11.41 2.20 30.01
C SER A 971 10.75 1.79 31.32
N TRP A 972 9.45 1.49 31.29
CA TRP A 972 8.63 1.26 32.47
C TRP A 972 7.75 0.03 32.30
N ALA A 973 7.73 -0.83 33.32
CA ALA A 973 6.78 -1.92 33.41
C ALA A 973 5.46 -1.39 33.97
N LEU A 974 4.35 -1.73 33.31
CA LEU A 974 3.02 -1.45 33.81
C LEU A 974 2.54 -2.67 34.59
N ILE A 975 2.80 -2.66 35.90
CA ILE A 975 2.40 -3.74 36.80
C ILE A 975 0.96 -3.49 37.21
N ALA A 976 0.04 -4.36 36.81
CA ALA A 976 -1.36 -4.26 37.21
C ALA A 976 -1.46 -4.20 38.74
N GLY A 977 -2.17 -3.21 39.26
CA GLY A 977 -2.20 -2.84 40.68
C GLY A 977 -3.57 -2.90 41.31
#